data_AF-A0A966AWD1-F1
#
_entry.id   AF-A0A966AWD1-F1
#
_cell.length_a   1.000
_cell.length_b   1.000
_cell.length_c   1.000
_cell.angle_alpha   90.00
_cell.angle_beta   90.00
_cell.angle_gamma   90.00
#
_symmetry.space_group_name_H-M   'P 1'
#
loop_
_entity.id
_entity.type
_entity.pdbx_description
1 polymer ?
#
loop_
_entity_poly.entity_id
_entity_poly.type
_entity_poly.pdbx_seq_one_letter_code
_entity_poly.pdbx_strand_id
1 'polypeptide(L)'
;MTDSFNSGVTYQVNPAGSDITDFDPITDRLDFGEISVHGLILGSLPDGTPAIVNPWADQVQALQGLRWSDLSLDNLGVVGNEHLRQDIGAVLSWEQGIGLRQSDTIYIRSHQFGVQEVVNDFDPQTQKLSFLYTGTRERLSVVDTDQGLLIQFEPTNQSVLLKGVQRSDLIGANLEFHHDQVMEDNLEVPFGFTEDEVSLVSRAGLLTPQAPSGASTDGEQVRAGLMVNPDPSVMSMDSSQSMTDHSMHNHSMPTDGMTADGMTEMGPVLSSSGELHASVGGQLYSGGMGGTLTLTNTSNVALQDWSFSFLTDQPGFESWTAESSVNNLGGGLYQVTLSSPAWGLEIPAGGSVGLSFNAGSTGLPDSGALANAMFFVESTVGAAPASVQNEVSSTVAPIVGVMPVVETSPIDQTLPLIDAPSVMAVPQGLSVSATITDGWSGIFAGEITVTNVGDGSAGNDWSVDVVMDAPLTVVSNFEVTSSLRRDGRYDVSISPKSWAAPLAAGASQSSYYQAAGEFIDPAQVFDFTESVVAGRVVDQTSAAADLVAAESTASTPMVEPSVEPTVATSVDVQVPNGGSDKRIVTYFEEWGVYERDLNLSDVNGQAMTHLNYSFFDVKADGSVELFDAYAAQEKRFDAADQVSRTFTTAEYQAVDPVLISAYNSDRYTITETADSVTVTSVPVGWNDAGPQDAGNFEQLRRFKELNPNVELGFALGGWTLSDEFSTAFATQAGRDQFTSDVVDIFKNYEFFSVVDFDWEYPGGGGDAGNASSANDGATFALVLEQLRSELDALESQTGGNYEVSIATAGGSEKLANLNLAGIDPYVDFYNVMTYDFHGGWENQTGHQAAMTGDANNYNVTTAVSFFEEAGVALNKFVLGAPAYTRAWGGVEDGGTFGYQQSGTGDAAQGSFEAGVYDYKDIVSDVITGQTNLYWDDNSKAAFVYNGDEWSSIETTATIAGKAAYVQEKNLGGMMFWALSNDAEGDFSLVEAADDILRQGGSYSEAIGNAPEFDIIFGGNGAFSVSDFTAFA
;
A
#
# COMPACT_ATOMS: atom_id res chain seq x y z
N MET A 1 30.38 22.76 -3.94
CA MET A 1 31.50 23.05 -4.85
C MET A 1 30.94 22.94 -6.26
N THR A 2 31.18 23.93 -7.11
CA THR A 2 30.75 23.96 -8.52
C THR A 2 31.50 22.88 -9.29
N ASP A 3 30.78 21.92 -9.87
CA ASP A 3 31.40 20.84 -10.64
C ASP A 3 31.75 21.33 -12.04
N SER A 4 33.02 21.17 -12.41
CA SER A 4 33.57 21.67 -13.66
C SER A 4 34.59 20.68 -14.21
N PHE A 5 34.18 19.49 -14.66
CA PHE A 5 34.97 18.61 -15.54
C PHE A 5 34.10 17.63 -16.34
N ASN A 6 33.73 17.98 -17.58
CA ASN A 6 34.00 17.22 -18.82
C ASN A 6 33.26 17.82 -20.02
N SER A 7 33.99 18.08 -21.11
CA SER A 7 33.49 18.72 -22.33
C SER A 7 33.06 17.70 -23.39
N GLY A 8 32.29 16.68 -23.00
CA GLY A 8 31.73 15.68 -23.92
C GLY A 8 30.43 16.14 -24.57
N VAL A 9 30.00 15.42 -25.60
CA VAL A 9 28.71 15.62 -26.27
C VAL A 9 27.67 14.67 -25.67
N THR A 10 26.50 15.19 -25.35
CA THR A 10 25.33 14.38 -24.97
C THR A 10 24.48 14.12 -26.20
N TYR A 11 24.24 12.86 -26.52
CA TYR A 11 23.40 12.42 -27.63
C TYR A 11 22.03 11.99 -27.12
N GLN A 12 20.98 12.52 -27.75
CA GLN A 12 19.61 12.11 -27.47
C GLN A 12 19.34 10.72 -28.05
N VAL A 13 18.82 9.83 -27.22
CA VAL A 13 18.39 8.50 -27.59
C VAL A 13 16.99 8.57 -28.18
N ASN A 14 16.83 8.11 -29.42
CA ASN A 14 15.55 8.06 -30.11
C ASN A 14 15.63 6.98 -31.20
N PRO A 15 14.88 5.86 -31.10
CA PRO A 15 14.86 4.81 -32.12
C PRO A 15 14.53 5.29 -33.54
N ALA A 16 13.77 6.39 -33.66
CA ALA A 16 13.43 7.02 -34.94
C ALA A 16 14.47 8.07 -35.40
N GLY A 17 15.48 8.34 -34.58
CA GLY A 17 16.58 9.26 -34.85
C GLY A 17 17.61 8.69 -35.83
N SER A 18 18.52 9.54 -36.28
CA SER A 18 19.68 9.08 -37.05
C SER A 18 20.67 8.36 -36.14
N ASP A 19 21.36 7.36 -36.69
CA ASP A 19 22.50 6.70 -36.05
C ASP A 19 23.47 7.69 -35.40
N ILE A 20 23.94 7.33 -34.21
CA ILE A 20 24.95 8.07 -33.48
C ILE A 20 26.32 7.67 -34.03
N THR A 21 27.06 8.63 -34.59
CA THR A 21 28.40 8.44 -35.14
C THR A 21 29.42 9.28 -34.37
N ASP A 22 30.67 8.83 -34.31
CA ASP A 22 31.79 9.52 -33.64
C ASP A 22 31.61 9.70 -32.12
N PHE A 23 30.86 8.82 -31.46
CA PHE A 23 30.72 8.79 -29.99
C PHE A 23 32.07 8.47 -29.31
N ASP A 24 32.53 9.33 -28.40
CA ASP A 24 33.72 9.08 -27.59
C ASP A 24 33.32 8.45 -26.24
N PRO A 25 33.57 7.14 -26.03
CA PRO A 25 33.19 6.45 -24.79
C PRO A 25 33.91 6.97 -23.54
N ILE A 26 34.91 7.84 -23.67
CA ILE A 26 35.60 8.46 -22.53
C ILE A 26 34.83 9.69 -22.01
N THR A 27 34.15 10.43 -22.89
CA THR A 27 33.59 11.75 -22.54
C THR A 27 32.12 11.92 -22.85
N ASP A 28 31.59 11.20 -23.83
CA ASP A 28 30.24 11.42 -24.35
C ASP A 28 29.20 10.64 -23.54
N ARG A 29 27.95 11.12 -23.60
CA ARG A 29 26.83 10.57 -22.86
C ARG A 29 25.61 10.33 -23.75
N LEU A 30 24.80 9.36 -23.36
CA LEU A 30 23.48 9.05 -23.91
C LEU A 30 22.42 9.60 -22.96
N ASP A 31 21.49 10.38 -23.50
CA ASP A 31 20.35 10.91 -22.77
C ASP A 31 19.08 10.20 -23.24
N PHE A 32 18.45 9.48 -22.32
CA PHE A 32 17.24 8.70 -22.56
C PHE A 32 15.97 9.51 -22.29
N GLY A 33 16.07 10.71 -21.70
CA GLY A 33 14.91 11.54 -21.33
C GLY A 33 13.87 10.79 -20.47
N GLU A 34 12.60 11.19 -20.62
CA GLU A 34 11.42 10.57 -19.98
C GLU A 34 10.80 9.47 -20.85
N ILE A 35 11.62 8.76 -21.63
CA ILE A 35 11.11 7.73 -22.55
C ILE A 35 10.60 6.54 -21.73
N SER A 36 9.33 6.17 -21.96
CA SER A 36 8.74 4.96 -21.40
C SER A 36 9.52 3.72 -21.85
N VAL A 37 9.73 2.81 -20.90
CA VAL A 37 10.39 1.53 -21.12
C VAL A 37 9.63 0.64 -22.14
N HIS A 38 8.35 0.92 -22.45
CA HIS A 38 7.54 0.14 -23.43
C HIS A 38 7.79 0.58 -24.88
N GLY A 39 8.43 1.74 -25.09
CA GLY A 39 8.70 2.30 -26.41
C GLY A 39 10.09 1.99 -26.98
N LEU A 40 10.94 1.30 -26.21
CA LEU A 40 12.36 1.16 -26.51
C LEU A 40 12.93 -0.10 -25.86
N ILE A 41 13.71 -0.86 -26.62
CA ILE A 41 14.51 -1.98 -26.11
C ILE A 41 15.98 -1.82 -26.51
N LEU A 42 16.87 -2.52 -25.80
CA LEU A 42 18.27 -2.58 -26.15
C LEU A 42 18.58 -3.73 -27.11
N GLY A 43 19.32 -3.42 -28.16
CA GLY A 43 19.72 -4.36 -29.20
C GLY A 43 21.20 -4.32 -29.54
N SER A 44 21.64 -5.32 -30.28
CA SER A 44 22.94 -5.43 -30.94
C SER A 44 22.71 -5.96 -32.33
N LEU A 45 23.03 -5.15 -33.34
CA LEU A 45 22.97 -5.55 -34.73
C LEU A 45 23.85 -6.79 -34.98
N PRO A 46 23.67 -7.53 -36.09
CA PRO A 46 24.42 -8.75 -36.37
C PRO A 46 25.95 -8.60 -36.41
N ASP A 47 26.47 -7.39 -36.58
CA ASP A 47 27.91 -7.09 -36.52
C ASP A 47 28.43 -6.71 -35.12
N GLY A 48 27.55 -6.72 -34.11
CA GLY A 48 27.83 -6.39 -32.71
C GLY A 48 27.64 -4.91 -32.35
N THR A 49 27.19 -4.09 -33.28
CA THR A 49 26.93 -2.65 -33.03
C THR A 49 25.74 -2.48 -32.08
N PRO A 50 25.86 -1.73 -30.97
CA PRO A 50 24.75 -1.40 -30.09
C PRO A 50 23.66 -0.66 -30.84
N ALA A 51 22.42 -0.97 -30.50
CA ALA A 51 21.26 -0.45 -31.15
C ALA A 51 20.19 -0.12 -30.11
N ILE A 52 19.53 1.00 -30.33
CA ILE A 52 18.31 1.37 -29.63
C ILE A 52 17.16 1.07 -30.59
N VAL A 53 16.25 0.19 -30.18
CA VAL A 53 15.27 -0.42 -31.07
C VAL A 53 13.88 -0.12 -30.58
N ASN A 54 12.98 0.26 -31.49
CA ASN A 54 11.56 0.27 -31.19
C ASN A 54 11.02 -1.17 -31.31
N PRO A 55 10.46 -1.78 -30.25
CA PRO A 55 9.99 -3.16 -30.31
C PRO A 55 8.76 -3.36 -31.23
N TRP A 56 8.07 -2.27 -31.58
CA TRP A 56 6.79 -2.26 -32.29
C TRP A 56 6.89 -1.75 -33.74
N ALA A 57 8.02 -1.13 -34.11
CA ALA A 57 8.25 -0.58 -35.44
C ALA A 57 9.62 -0.94 -35.99
N ASP A 58 9.78 -0.93 -37.31
CA ASP A 58 11.09 -1.10 -37.97
C ASP A 58 11.93 0.18 -37.86
N GLN A 59 12.28 0.54 -36.62
CA GLN A 59 13.04 1.73 -36.25
C GLN A 59 14.19 1.34 -35.33
N VAL A 60 15.40 1.69 -35.76
CA VAL A 60 16.64 1.40 -35.05
C VAL A 60 17.58 2.59 -35.16
N GLN A 61 18.10 3.03 -34.02
CA GLN A 61 19.21 3.97 -33.94
C GLN A 61 20.47 3.22 -33.52
N ALA A 62 21.45 3.10 -34.41
CA ALA A 62 22.69 2.40 -34.11
C ALA A 62 23.76 3.34 -33.54
N LEU A 63 24.57 2.83 -32.60
CA LEU A 63 25.74 3.51 -32.05
C LEU A 63 26.98 3.05 -32.82
N GLN A 64 27.19 3.67 -33.98
CA GLN A 64 28.15 3.23 -34.98
C GLN A 64 29.59 3.27 -34.46
N GLY A 65 30.30 2.15 -34.61
CA GLY A 65 31.71 2.03 -34.22
C GLY A 65 31.94 1.66 -32.75
N LEU A 66 30.88 1.42 -31.98
CA LEU A 66 30.94 0.97 -30.60
C LEU A 66 30.51 -0.49 -30.45
N ARG A 67 30.74 -1.04 -29.25
CA ARG A 67 30.14 -2.26 -28.69
C ARG A 67 29.55 -1.92 -27.32
N TRP A 68 28.62 -2.73 -26.84
CA TRP A 68 28.08 -2.54 -25.48
C TRP A 68 29.19 -2.66 -24.42
N SER A 69 30.22 -3.48 -24.68
CA SER A 69 31.42 -3.57 -23.85
C SER A 69 32.29 -2.30 -23.83
N ASP A 70 32.07 -1.37 -24.76
CA ASP A 70 32.80 -0.10 -24.82
C ASP A 70 32.10 1.00 -24.02
N LEU A 71 30.88 0.76 -23.51
CA LEU A 71 30.08 1.71 -22.75
C LEU A 71 30.08 1.36 -21.26
N SER A 72 30.00 2.38 -20.40
CA SER A 72 29.84 2.27 -18.95
C SER A 72 28.69 3.15 -18.43
N LEU A 73 28.41 3.07 -17.12
CA LEU A 73 27.42 3.96 -16.48
C LEU A 73 27.77 5.45 -16.63
N ASP A 74 29.05 5.81 -16.77
CA ASP A 74 29.48 7.20 -16.97
C ASP A 74 29.06 7.76 -18.34
N ASN A 75 28.75 6.87 -19.29
CA ASN A 75 28.22 7.21 -20.61
C ASN A 75 26.70 7.40 -20.60
N LEU A 76 26.03 7.27 -19.46
CA LEU A 76 24.59 7.43 -19.34
C LEU A 76 24.27 8.72 -18.60
N GLY A 77 23.24 9.43 -19.07
CA GLY A 77 22.58 10.48 -18.29
C GLY A 77 21.81 9.89 -17.11
N VAL A 78 21.12 10.77 -16.36
CA VAL A 78 20.10 10.32 -15.42
C VAL A 78 18.98 9.66 -16.24
N VAL A 79 18.58 8.46 -15.87
CA VAL A 79 17.48 7.74 -16.51
C VAL A 79 16.31 7.78 -15.54
N GLY A 80 15.19 8.41 -15.93
CA GLY A 80 14.05 8.66 -15.03
C GLY A 80 13.26 7.41 -14.64
N ASN A 81 13.04 6.51 -15.59
CA ASN A 81 12.29 5.28 -15.41
C ASN A 81 13.14 4.16 -14.77
N GLU A 82 12.67 3.55 -13.68
CA GLU A 82 13.40 2.51 -12.92
C GLU A 82 13.57 1.21 -13.70
N HIS A 83 12.52 0.65 -14.27
CA HIS A 83 12.63 -0.59 -15.04
C HIS A 83 13.62 -0.45 -16.22
N LEU A 84 13.61 0.69 -16.91
CA LEU A 84 14.60 0.99 -17.96
C LEU A 84 16.03 1.05 -17.42
N ARG A 85 16.24 1.55 -16.20
CA ARG A 85 17.56 1.49 -15.54
C ARG A 85 18.01 0.05 -15.39
N GLN A 86 17.13 -0.83 -14.92
CA GLN A 86 17.44 -2.24 -14.72
C GLN A 86 17.74 -2.97 -16.04
N ASP A 87 17.01 -2.69 -17.12
CA ASP A 87 17.25 -3.31 -18.43
C ASP A 87 18.55 -2.85 -19.08
N ILE A 88 18.86 -1.54 -18.99
CA ILE A 88 20.16 -1.01 -19.43
C ILE A 88 21.28 -1.65 -18.60
N GLY A 89 21.06 -1.73 -17.30
CA GLY A 89 21.94 -2.37 -16.34
C GLY A 89 22.25 -3.83 -16.67
N ALA A 90 21.22 -4.60 -16.99
CA ALA A 90 21.29 -6.00 -17.37
C ALA A 90 22.17 -6.22 -18.61
N VAL A 91 21.95 -5.48 -19.68
CA VAL A 91 22.74 -5.60 -20.93
C VAL A 91 24.20 -5.23 -20.70
N LEU A 92 24.46 -4.09 -20.06
CA LEU A 92 25.83 -3.66 -19.79
C LEU A 92 26.55 -4.65 -18.89
N SER A 93 25.88 -5.16 -17.86
CA SER A 93 26.45 -6.16 -16.95
C SER A 93 26.79 -7.45 -17.68
N TRP A 94 25.91 -7.93 -18.55
CA TRP A 94 26.19 -9.12 -19.35
C TRP A 94 27.43 -8.94 -20.23
N GLU A 95 27.50 -7.83 -20.96
CA GLU A 95 28.56 -7.55 -21.94
C GLU A 95 29.91 -7.25 -21.27
N GLN A 96 29.89 -6.70 -20.05
CA GLN A 96 31.08 -6.47 -19.24
C GLN A 96 31.48 -7.67 -18.36
N GLY A 97 30.64 -8.71 -18.29
CA GLY A 97 30.91 -9.88 -17.47
C GLY A 97 30.68 -9.67 -15.97
N ILE A 98 29.77 -8.77 -15.60
CA ILE A 98 29.40 -8.37 -14.24
C ILE A 98 28.10 -9.10 -13.82
N GLY A 99 27.99 -9.46 -12.54
CA GLY A 99 26.83 -10.14 -11.95
C GLY A 99 26.97 -11.67 -11.85
N LEU A 100 25.90 -12.31 -11.36
CA LEU A 100 25.88 -13.74 -11.03
C LEU A 100 25.97 -14.63 -12.28
N ARG A 101 26.85 -15.65 -12.21
CA ARG A 101 26.99 -16.68 -13.26
C ARG A 101 27.19 -18.05 -12.63
N GLN A 102 26.09 -18.67 -12.24
CA GLN A 102 26.09 -20.01 -11.65
C GLN A 102 26.14 -21.09 -12.73
N SER A 103 26.83 -22.21 -12.45
CA SER A 103 27.04 -23.27 -13.44
C SER A 103 25.82 -24.15 -13.70
N ASP A 104 24.87 -24.13 -12.77
CA ASP A 104 23.57 -24.80 -12.79
C ASP A 104 22.44 -23.90 -13.30
N THR A 105 22.76 -22.68 -13.73
CA THR A 105 21.79 -21.71 -14.23
C THR A 105 22.09 -21.35 -15.69
N ILE A 106 21.06 -21.42 -16.52
CA ILE A 106 21.08 -20.90 -17.89
C ILE A 106 20.55 -19.47 -17.85
N TYR A 107 21.41 -18.51 -18.22
CA TYR A 107 21.03 -17.11 -18.26
C TYR A 107 20.53 -16.71 -19.65
N ILE A 108 19.30 -16.21 -19.68
CA ILE A 108 18.61 -15.77 -20.88
C ILE A 108 18.98 -14.32 -21.21
N ARG A 109 19.11 -14.07 -22.50
CA ARG A 109 19.50 -12.79 -23.09
C ARG A 109 18.65 -12.53 -24.30
N SER A 110 18.46 -11.25 -24.59
CA SER A 110 17.46 -10.85 -25.56
C SER A 110 17.89 -9.72 -26.49
N HIS A 111 19.08 -9.12 -26.29
CA HIS A 111 19.58 -7.99 -27.07
C HIS A 111 20.32 -8.34 -28.37
N GLN A 112 20.66 -9.60 -28.68
CA GLN A 112 21.52 -9.95 -29.84
C GLN A 112 20.72 -10.37 -31.09
N PHE A 113 20.78 -9.59 -32.17
CA PHE A 113 19.96 -9.86 -33.36
C PHE A 113 20.29 -11.16 -34.08
N GLY A 114 19.27 -11.99 -34.29
CA GLY A 114 19.33 -13.22 -35.09
C GLY A 114 20.19 -14.33 -34.49
N VAL A 115 20.54 -14.24 -33.21
CA VAL A 115 21.34 -15.26 -32.52
C VAL A 115 20.41 -16.34 -31.96
N GLN A 116 20.69 -17.61 -32.28
CA GLN A 116 20.06 -18.76 -31.64
C GLN A 116 21.08 -19.55 -30.82
N GLU A 117 20.81 -19.71 -29.53
CA GLU A 117 21.54 -20.58 -28.62
C GLU A 117 20.84 -21.94 -28.53
N VAL A 118 21.60 -23.04 -28.49
CA VAL A 118 21.05 -24.39 -28.37
C VAL A 118 21.65 -25.07 -27.15
N VAL A 119 20.80 -25.34 -26.16
CA VAL A 119 21.17 -26.04 -24.93
C VAL A 119 20.77 -27.51 -25.07
N ASN A 120 21.75 -28.43 -25.01
CA ASN A 120 21.51 -29.84 -25.34
C ASN A 120 21.14 -30.72 -24.14
N ASP A 121 21.49 -30.31 -22.92
CA ASP A 121 21.41 -31.14 -21.71
C ASP A 121 20.84 -30.31 -20.53
N PHE A 122 19.80 -29.50 -20.76
CA PHE A 122 19.11 -28.79 -19.69
C PHE A 122 18.23 -29.77 -18.90
N ASP A 123 18.45 -29.86 -17.60
CA ASP A 123 17.61 -30.61 -16.68
C ASP A 123 16.66 -29.66 -15.94
N PRO A 124 15.38 -29.56 -16.37
CA PRO A 124 14.43 -28.59 -15.79
C PRO A 124 14.08 -28.87 -14.33
N GLN A 125 14.46 -30.05 -13.80
CA GLN A 125 14.19 -30.42 -12.41
C GLN A 125 15.27 -29.91 -11.46
N THR A 126 16.49 -29.71 -11.95
CA THR A 126 17.66 -29.41 -11.09
C THR A 126 18.42 -28.16 -11.52
N GLN A 127 18.19 -27.66 -12.74
CA GLN A 127 18.83 -26.48 -13.28
C GLN A 127 17.84 -25.33 -13.40
N LYS A 128 18.37 -24.11 -13.31
CA LYS A 128 17.58 -22.89 -13.35
C LYS A 128 17.63 -22.21 -14.71
N LEU A 129 16.59 -21.45 -15.00
CA LEU A 129 16.49 -20.56 -16.15
C LEU A 129 16.30 -19.14 -15.63
N SER A 130 17.29 -18.28 -15.85
CA SER A 130 17.31 -16.93 -15.25
C SER A 130 17.23 -15.84 -16.30
N PHE A 131 16.30 -14.91 -16.12
CA PHE A 131 16.05 -13.75 -16.97
C PHE A 131 16.74 -12.49 -16.45
N LEU A 132 17.64 -12.65 -15.48
CA LEU A 132 18.37 -11.57 -14.83
C LEU A 132 19.08 -10.62 -15.82
N TYR A 133 19.51 -11.12 -16.98
CA TYR A 133 20.27 -10.37 -17.98
C TYR A 133 19.49 -10.00 -19.25
N THR A 134 18.17 -10.17 -19.25
CA THR A 134 17.37 -9.73 -20.40
C THR A 134 17.30 -8.21 -20.44
N GLY A 135 17.55 -7.65 -21.63
CA GLY A 135 17.48 -6.21 -21.93
C GLY A 135 16.31 -5.82 -22.83
N THR A 136 15.39 -6.76 -22.99
CA THR A 136 14.05 -6.52 -23.51
C THR A 136 13.11 -7.36 -22.67
N ARG A 137 11.99 -6.74 -22.39
CA ARG A 137 10.81 -7.25 -21.71
C ARG A 137 9.69 -7.56 -22.70
N GLU A 138 9.69 -6.93 -23.87
CA GLU A 138 8.59 -7.11 -24.81
C GLU A 138 8.75 -8.27 -25.78
N ARG A 139 7.62 -8.91 -26.06
CA ARG A 139 7.42 -9.90 -27.13
C ARG A 139 8.26 -11.17 -26.96
N LEU A 140 8.30 -11.68 -25.73
CA LEU A 140 8.76 -13.03 -25.42
C LEU A 140 7.74 -14.07 -25.89
N SER A 141 8.19 -15.07 -26.62
CA SER A 141 7.42 -16.26 -26.99
C SER A 141 8.14 -17.51 -26.52
N VAL A 142 7.36 -18.47 -26.06
CA VAL A 142 7.85 -19.77 -25.59
C VAL A 142 7.03 -20.80 -26.34
N VAL A 143 7.66 -21.69 -27.11
CA VAL A 143 6.93 -22.62 -28.00
C VAL A 143 7.56 -24.01 -27.93
N ASP A 144 6.75 -25.03 -27.71
CA ASP A 144 7.16 -26.43 -27.85
C ASP A 144 7.34 -26.77 -29.33
N THR A 145 8.54 -27.23 -29.71
CA THR A 145 8.85 -27.68 -31.07
C THR A 145 9.17 -29.16 -31.11
N ASP A 146 9.23 -29.76 -32.31
CA ASP A 146 9.70 -31.14 -32.50
C ASP A 146 11.14 -31.38 -31.94
N GLN A 147 11.90 -30.31 -31.71
CA GLN A 147 13.27 -30.38 -31.19
C GLN A 147 13.39 -30.08 -29.68
N GLY A 148 12.34 -29.52 -29.05
CA GLY A 148 12.35 -29.02 -27.67
C GLY A 148 11.74 -27.62 -27.54
N LEU A 149 11.87 -27.01 -26.36
CA LEU A 149 11.30 -25.73 -25.99
C LEU A 149 12.11 -24.58 -26.60
N LEU A 150 11.47 -23.79 -27.44
CA LEU A 150 12.05 -22.60 -28.06
C LEU A 150 11.58 -21.35 -27.31
N ILE A 151 12.51 -20.59 -26.75
CA ILE A 151 12.28 -19.29 -26.13
C ILE A 151 12.80 -18.23 -27.11
N GLN A 152 12.00 -17.25 -27.50
CA GLN A 152 12.37 -16.28 -28.53
C GLN A 152 11.85 -14.88 -28.21
N PHE A 153 12.67 -13.87 -28.50
CA PHE A 153 12.36 -12.44 -28.32
C PHE A 153 12.24 -11.74 -29.66
N GLU A 154 11.21 -10.91 -29.85
CA GLU A 154 11.06 -10.03 -31.00
C GLU A 154 11.29 -8.55 -30.63
N PRO A 155 11.78 -7.69 -31.54
CA PRO A 155 12.17 -7.95 -32.93
C PRO A 155 13.60 -8.47 -33.11
N THR A 156 14.38 -8.64 -32.03
CA THR A 156 15.78 -9.10 -32.14
C THR A 156 15.89 -10.48 -32.77
N ASN A 157 14.85 -11.31 -32.65
CA ASN A 157 14.87 -12.72 -33.01
C ASN A 157 15.97 -13.50 -32.28
N GLN A 158 16.43 -13.00 -31.12
CA GLN A 158 17.28 -13.80 -30.25
C GLN A 158 16.45 -14.97 -29.72
N SER A 159 17.00 -16.17 -29.76
CA SER A 159 16.31 -17.36 -29.26
C SER A 159 17.22 -18.33 -28.53
N VAL A 160 16.63 -19.11 -27.64
CA VAL A 160 17.25 -20.22 -26.92
C VAL A 160 16.39 -21.46 -27.13
N LEU A 161 16.97 -22.52 -27.70
CA LEU A 161 16.33 -23.83 -27.85
C LEU A 161 16.86 -24.77 -26.76
N LEU A 162 15.99 -25.14 -25.83
CA LEU A 162 16.24 -26.18 -24.83
C LEU A 162 15.86 -27.53 -25.44
N LYS A 163 16.87 -28.22 -25.98
CA LYS A 163 16.64 -29.42 -26.79
C LYS A 163 16.12 -30.58 -25.95
N GLY A 164 15.03 -31.20 -26.39
CA GLY A 164 14.43 -32.36 -25.73
C GLY A 164 13.70 -32.05 -24.41
N VAL A 165 13.56 -30.77 -24.07
CA VAL A 165 12.76 -30.28 -22.94
C VAL A 165 11.49 -29.69 -23.51
N GLN A 166 10.33 -29.99 -22.94
CA GLN A 166 9.05 -29.36 -23.28
C GLN A 166 8.63 -28.42 -22.15
N ARG A 167 7.68 -27.53 -22.43
CA ARG A 167 7.14 -26.60 -21.42
C ARG A 167 6.60 -27.35 -20.20
N SER A 168 5.94 -28.48 -20.41
CA SER A 168 5.42 -29.34 -19.34
C SER A 168 6.49 -29.89 -18.39
N ASP A 169 7.75 -29.89 -18.79
CA ASP A 169 8.86 -30.42 -17.98
C ASP A 169 9.42 -29.39 -16.99
N LEU A 170 9.05 -28.11 -17.13
CA LEU A 170 9.53 -27.00 -16.30
C LEU A 170 8.98 -27.05 -14.86
N ILE A 171 9.68 -26.36 -13.97
CA ILE A 171 9.26 -26.11 -12.57
C ILE A 171 9.30 -24.60 -12.31
N GLY A 172 8.21 -24.03 -11.79
CA GLY A 172 8.08 -22.59 -11.55
C GLY A 172 9.24 -22.00 -10.74
N ALA A 173 9.58 -22.61 -9.60
CA ALA A 173 10.70 -22.20 -8.74
C ALA A 173 12.07 -22.14 -9.44
N ASN A 174 12.25 -22.88 -10.54
CA ASN A 174 13.50 -22.90 -11.30
C ASN A 174 13.56 -21.80 -12.39
N LEU A 175 12.47 -21.06 -12.60
CA LEU A 175 12.46 -19.86 -13.44
C LEU A 175 12.70 -18.65 -12.54
N GLU A 176 13.78 -17.91 -12.81
CA GLU A 176 14.19 -16.74 -12.04
C GLU A 176 13.98 -15.46 -12.85
N PHE A 177 13.18 -14.55 -12.30
CA PHE A 177 12.87 -13.23 -12.85
C PHE A 177 13.24 -12.13 -11.86
N HIS A 178 13.44 -10.92 -12.35
CA HIS A 178 13.38 -9.74 -11.48
C HIS A 178 11.91 -9.41 -11.12
N HIS A 179 11.69 -8.64 -10.06
CA HIS A 179 10.35 -8.26 -9.60
C HIS A 179 9.48 -7.66 -10.72
N ASP A 180 9.96 -6.59 -11.35
CA ASP A 180 9.22 -5.90 -12.43
C ASP A 180 8.93 -6.78 -13.65
N GLN A 181 9.77 -7.79 -13.91
CA GLN A 181 9.56 -8.71 -15.03
C GLN A 181 8.33 -9.61 -14.85
N VAL A 182 7.91 -9.81 -13.60
CA VAL A 182 6.68 -10.54 -13.26
C VAL A 182 5.54 -9.55 -13.10
N MET A 183 5.73 -8.54 -12.25
CA MET A 183 4.65 -7.64 -11.85
C MET A 183 4.22 -6.63 -12.93
N GLU A 184 5.15 -6.18 -13.77
CA GLU A 184 4.84 -5.23 -14.85
C GLU A 184 4.64 -5.96 -16.19
N ASP A 185 5.52 -6.92 -16.50
CA ASP A 185 5.62 -7.49 -17.86
C ASP A 185 4.95 -8.86 -18.05
N ASN A 186 4.61 -9.56 -16.96
CA ASN A 186 4.04 -10.92 -16.99
C ASN A 186 4.89 -11.94 -17.80
N LEU A 187 6.23 -11.90 -17.69
CA LEU A 187 7.12 -12.76 -18.49
C LEU A 187 7.00 -14.26 -18.17
N GLU A 188 6.40 -14.61 -17.04
CA GLU A 188 6.09 -15.97 -16.62
C GLU A 188 4.89 -16.59 -17.36
N VAL A 189 3.94 -15.76 -17.82
CA VAL A 189 2.70 -16.24 -18.46
C VAL A 189 2.95 -17.12 -19.69
N PRO A 190 3.88 -16.79 -20.63
CA PRO A 190 4.20 -17.67 -21.76
C PRO A 190 4.71 -19.07 -21.35
N PHE A 191 5.25 -19.21 -20.14
CA PHE A 191 5.68 -20.50 -19.58
C PHE A 191 4.55 -21.29 -18.94
N GLY A 192 3.39 -20.67 -18.71
CA GLY A 192 2.21 -21.28 -18.10
C GLY A 192 2.27 -21.33 -16.58
N PHE A 193 2.88 -20.34 -15.93
CA PHE A 193 2.92 -20.18 -14.48
C PHE A 193 2.18 -18.92 -14.05
N THR A 194 1.72 -18.88 -12.80
CA THR A 194 1.28 -17.62 -12.16
C THR A 194 2.46 -16.93 -11.47
N GLU A 195 2.28 -15.66 -11.12
CA GLU A 195 3.32 -14.84 -10.49
C GLU A 195 3.99 -15.55 -9.30
N ASP A 196 3.21 -16.03 -8.32
CA ASP A 196 3.73 -16.70 -7.11
C ASP A 196 4.49 -18.01 -7.36
N GLU A 197 4.31 -18.62 -8.53
CA GLU A 197 4.93 -19.90 -8.84
C GLU A 197 6.39 -19.76 -9.29
N VAL A 198 6.79 -18.58 -9.76
CA VAL A 198 8.17 -18.30 -10.22
C VAL A 198 9.01 -17.58 -9.18
N SER A 199 10.33 -17.74 -9.28
CA SER A 199 11.28 -17.13 -8.34
C SER A 199 11.60 -15.69 -8.73
N LEU A 200 11.50 -14.77 -7.77
CA LEU A 200 12.00 -13.40 -7.88
C LEU A 200 13.42 -13.31 -7.30
N VAL A 201 14.35 -12.74 -8.08
CA VAL A 201 15.76 -12.60 -7.75
C VAL A 201 16.24 -11.16 -7.93
N SER A 202 17.18 -10.75 -7.09
CA SER A 202 17.69 -9.37 -7.07
C SER A 202 18.60 -9.07 -8.26
N ARG A 203 18.47 -7.85 -8.79
CA ARG A 203 19.41 -7.23 -9.75
C ARG A 203 20.48 -6.34 -9.09
N ALA A 204 20.55 -6.23 -7.76
CA ALA A 204 21.50 -5.34 -7.09
C ALA A 204 22.99 -5.67 -7.36
N GLY A 205 23.29 -6.90 -7.77
CA GLY A 205 24.62 -7.32 -8.23
C GLY A 205 24.97 -6.90 -9.67
N LEU A 206 24.06 -6.24 -10.38
CA LEU A 206 24.25 -5.71 -11.72
C LEU A 206 24.60 -4.20 -11.66
N LEU A 207 25.09 -3.68 -12.77
CA LEU A 207 25.19 -2.24 -12.98
C LEU A 207 23.78 -1.65 -13.03
N THR A 208 23.56 -0.49 -12.41
CA THR A 208 22.29 0.25 -12.51
C THR A 208 22.61 1.73 -12.81
N PRO A 209 22.06 2.32 -13.89
CA PRO A 209 22.20 3.74 -14.17
C PRO A 209 21.73 4.62 -13.01
N GLN A 210 22.22 5.86 -12.95
CA GLN A 210 21.87 6.78 -11.88
C GLN A 210 20.40 7.19 -11.96
N ALA A 211 19.67 7.04 -10.84
CA ALA A 211 18.31 7.52 -10.66
C ALA A 211 18.25 9.05 -10.44
N PRO A 212 17.10 9.71 -10.68
CA PRO A 212 16.86 11.09 -10.28
C PRO A 212 17.11 11.31 -8.77
N SER A 213 17.51 12.53 -8.40
CA SER A 213 17.76 12.86 -6.99
C SER A 213 16.49 12.68 -6.16
N GLY A 214 16.54 11.83 -5.13
CA GLY A 214 15.39 11.55 -4.26
C GLY A 214 14.55 10.34 -4.68
N ALA A 215 14.77 9.78 -5.87
CA ALA A 215 14.14 8.52 -6.28
C ALA A 215 14.91 7.33 -5.70
N SER A 216 14.19 6.35 -5.16
CA SER A 216 14.74 5.05 -4.76
C SER A 216 14.82 4.08 -5.94
N THR A 217 15.70 3.10 -5.80
CA THR A 217 15.69 1.87 -6.59
C THR A 217 15.00 0.81 -5.74
N ASP A 218 14.04 0.12 -6.33
CA ASP A 218 13.15 -0.91 -5.77
C ASP A 218 13.83 -2.09 -5.06
N GLY A 219 15.13 -2.28 -5.23
CA GLY A 219 15.98 -3.03 -4.29
C GLY A 219 15.88 -4.56 -4.38
N GLU A 220 16.22 -5.26 -3.28
CA GLU A 220 16.31 -6.74 -3.17
C GLU A 220 14.92 -7.39 -3.03
N GLN A 221 14.00 -7.13 -3.96
CA GLN A 221 12.69 -7.76 -4.00
C GLN A 221 12.82 -9.22 -4.47
N VAL A 222 13.09 -10.11 -3.51
CA VAL A 222 13.31 -11.54 -3.76
C VAL A 222 12.23 -12.41 -3.14
N ARG A 223 11.83 -13.46 -3.86
CA ARG A 223 10.82 -14.44 -3.44
C ARG A 223 11.18 -15.79 -4.05
N ALA A 224 11.17 -16.85 -3.26
CA ALA A 224 11.30 -18.20 -3.81
C ALA A 224 9.98 -18.60 -4.49
N GLY A 225 10.05 -19.10 -5.72
CA GLY A 225 8.89 -19.65 -6.42
C GLY A 225 8.46 -21.02 -5.87
N LEU A 226 7.34 -21.53 -6.38
CA LEU A 226 6.76 -22.79 -5.95
C LEU A 226 7.27 -23.97 -6.80
N MET A 227 7.45 -25.12 -6.14
CA MET A 227 7.87 -26.36 -6.80
C MET A 227 6.69 -27.02 -7.52
N VAL A 228 6.15 -26.34 -8.53
CA VAL A 228 4.98 -26.76 -9.32
C VAL A 228 5.32 -26.83 -10.80
N ASN A 229 4.61 -27.68 -11.53
CA ASN A 229 4.67 -27.76 -12.99
C ASN A 229 3.70 -26.74 -13.61
N PRO A 230 3.90 -26.32 -14.86
CA PRO A 230 3.06 -25.29 -15.45
C PRO A 230 1.63 -25.78 -15.66
N ASP A 231 0.67 -24.86 -15.65
CA ASP A 231 -0.75 -25.17 -15.83
C ASP A 231 -1.02 -25.61 -17.28
N PRO A 232 -1.45 -26.87 -17.52
CA PRO A 232 -1.76 -27.37 -18.85
C PRO A 232 -2.92 -26.65 -19.53
N SER A 233 -3.78 -25.93 -18.79
CA SER A 233 -4.88 -25.13 -19.35
C SER A 233 -4.35 -23.95 -20.18
N VAL A 234 -3.24 -23.36 -19.74
CA VAL A 234 -2.53 -22.24 -20.38
C VAL A 234 -1.58 -22.73 -21.50
N MET A 235 -1.16 -24.01 -21.46
CA MET A 235 -0.26 -24.61 -22.47
C MET A 235 -0.89 -24.81 -23.86
N SER A 236 -2.21 -24.72 -24.01
CA SER A 236 -2.90 -25.02 -25.29
C SER A 236 -3.05 -23.82 -26.23
N MET A 237 -2.65 -22.63 -25.78
CA MET A 237 -2.60 -21.43 -26.62
C MET A 237 -1.33 -21.46 -27.48
N ASP A 238 -1.41 -22.14 -28.63
CA ASP A 238 -0.47 -21.91 -29.74
C ASP A 238 -0.55 -20.43 -30.13
N SER A 239 0.58 -19.73 -30.04
CA SER A 239 0.75 -18.29 -30.27
C SER A 239 0.58 -17.88 -31.75
N SER A 240 -0.24 -18.61 -32.52
CA SER A 240 -0.56 -18.30 -33.91
C SER A 240 -2.04 -18.00 -34.18
N GLN A 241 -2.96 -18.13 -33.21
CA GLN A 241 -4.35 -17.66 -33.37
C GLN A 241 -4.97 -17.11 -32.07
N SER A 242 -5.23 -15.80 -32.08
CA SER A 242 -6.44 -15.11 -31.61
C SER A 242 -7.19 -15.67 -30.40
N MET A 243 -7.18 -14.88 -29.32
CA MET A 243 -8.28 -14.69 -28.35
C MET A 243 -9.64 -15.18 -28.86
N THR A 244 -10.22 -16.20 -28.23
CA THR A 244 -11.69 -16.37 -28.05
C THR A 244 -12.02 -17.50 -27.06
N ASP A 245 -12.82 -17.13 -26.05
CA ASP A 245 -13.95 -17.87 -25.44
C ASP A 245 -13.71 -19.00 -24.40
N HIS A 246 -14.65 -19.04 -23.45
CA HIS A 246 -14.67 -19.46 -22.06
C HIS A 246 -14.80 -20.97 -21.77
N SER A 247 -14.48 -21.38 -20.53
CA SER A 247 -15.48 -21.81 -19.50
C SER A 247 -15.09 -23.01 -18.59
N MET A 248 -15.32 -22.80 -17.28
CA MET A 248 -15.94 -23.68 -16.25
C MET A 248 -15.18 -24.85 -15.55
N HIS A 249 -15.02 -24.66 -14.22
CA HIS A 249 -15.35 -25.57 -13.09
C HIS A 249 -14.45 -26.76 -12.65
N ASN A 250 -13.87 -26.60 -11.45
CA ASN A 250 -14.19 -27.29 -10.17
C ASN A 250 -13.45 -28.56 -9.64
N HIS A 251 -12.97 -28.41 -8.38
CA HIS A 251 -12.79 -29.36 -7.25
C HIS A 251 -11.71 -30.48 -7.17
N SER A 252 -10.93 -30.39 -6.07
CA SER A 252 -10.60 -31.42 -5.06
C SER A 252 -9.17 -32.03 -4.98
N MET A 253 -8.52 -31.72 -3.83
CA MET A 253 -7.49 -32.44 -3.02
C MET A 253 -7.58 -33.99 -3.03
N PRO A 254 -6.53 -34.82 -2.70
CA PRO A 254 -5.71 -34.72 -1.45
C PRO A 254 -4.28 -35.37 -1.34
N THR A 255 -3.52 -34.89 -0.33
CA THR A 255 -2.63 -35.53 0.72
C THR A 255 -1.63 -36.69 0.46
N ASP A 256 -0.40 -36.52 0.99
CA ASP A 256 0.46 -37.42 1.84
C ASP A 256 1.96 -37.08 1.58
N GLY A 257 2.96 -37.00 2.47
CA GLY A 257 3.18 -37.36 3.88
C GLY A 257 4.68 -37.72 4.07
N MET A 258 5.26 -37.47 5.26
CA MET A 258 6.49 -38.05 5.91
C MET A 258 7.72 -37.15 6.23
N THR A 259 7.81 -36.70 7.49
CA THR A 259 8.84 -36.89 8.58
C THR A 259 10.28 -37.36 8.26
N ALA A 260 11.38 -37.11 9.01
CA ALA A 260 11.76 -36.30 10.19
C ALA A 260 13.28 -36.50 10.52
N ASP A 261 13.81 -35.68 11.46
CA ASP A 261 14.91 -35.90 12.46
C ASP A 261 16.36 -35.36 12.25
N GLY A 262 16.76 -34.39 13.12
CA GLY A 262 17.71 -34.67 14.21
C GLY A 262 18.91 -33.72 14.52
N MET A 263 18.86 -33.10 15.73
CA MET A 263 19.93 -32.90 16.76
C MET A 263 20.75 -31.58 16.89
N THR A 264 20.86 -31.12 18.15
CA THR A 264 21.55 -29.95 18.75
C THR A 264 22.89 -30.31 19.43
N GLU A 265 23.84 -29.35 19.55
CA GLU A 265 24.80 -29.24 20.69
C GLU A 265 25.54 -27.87 20.74
N MET A 266 25.71 -27.29 21.95
CA MET A 266 26.44 -26.02 22.23
C MET A 266 27.92 -26.27 22.59
N GLY A 267 28.83 -25.35 22.16
CA GLY A 267 30.27 -25.34 22.49
C GLY A 267 30.86 -23.94 22.82
N PRO A 268 32.08 -23.85 23.41
CA PRO A 268 32.46 -22.86 24.44
C PRO A 268 33.25 -21.61 23.97
N VAL A 269 33.37 -20.64 24.90
CA VAL A 269 33.99 -19.29 24.83
C VAL A 269 35.50 -19.30 25.13
N LEU A 270 36.35 -18.51 24.41
CA LEU A 270 37.74 -18.02 24.72
C LEU A 270 38.24 -17.11 23.54
N SER A 271 39.11 -16.07 23.61
CA SER A 271 40.10 -15.55 24.59
C SER A 271 40.42 -14.04 24.36
N SER A 272 41.06 -13.42 25.37
CA SER A 272 41.17 -11.99 25.70
C SER A 272 42.42 -11.23 25.20
N SER A 273 42.22 -10.01 24.67
CA SER A 273 43.13 -8.87 24.85
C SER A 273 42.40 -7.55 24.57
N GLY A 274 42.02 -6.83 25.63
CA GLY A 274 41.43 -5.50 25.51
C GLY A 274 40.10 -5.39 26.25
N GLU A 275 39.69 -4.15 26.48
CA GLU A 275 38.46 -3.77 27.15
C GLU A 275 37.18 -4.24 26.40
N LEU A 276 37.33 -4.95 25.27
CA LEU A 276 36.25 -5.50 24.43
C LEU A 276 36.33 -7.04 24.32
N HIS A 277 35.18 -7.71 24.42
CA HIS A 277 34.97 -9.14 24.23
C HIS A 277 34.08 -9.40 22.99
N ALA A 278 34.31 -10.48 22.24
CA ALA A 278 33.55 -10.76 21.01
C ALA A 278 32.80 -12.11 21.06
N SER A 279 31.63 -12.15 20.41
CA SER A 279 30.86 -13.38 20.14
C SER A 279 30.12 -13.27 18.81
N VAL A 280 29.76 -14.39 18.18
CA VAL A 280 28.96 -14.46 16.96
C VAL A 280 27.73 -15.34 17.13
N GLY A 281 26.67 -14.96 16.44
CA GLY A 281 25.50 -15.78 16.17
C GLY A 281 25.04 -15.54 14.75
N GLY A 282 24.46 -16.54 14.09
CA GLY A 282 24.09 -16.44 12.68
C GLY A 282 23.81 -17.80 12.06
N GLN A 283 23.83 -17.87 10.74
CA GLN A 283 23.62 -19.10 9.99
C GLN A 283 24.78 -19.35 9.01
N LEU A 284 25.12 -20.62 8.85
CA LEU A 284 25.89 -21.12 7.74
C LEU A 284 24.97 -21.25 6.53
N TYR A 285 25.53 -21.04 5.35
CA TYR A 285 24.92 -21.35 4.06
C TYR A 285 26.01 -21.87 3.12
N SER A 286 25.63 -22.43 1.99
CA SER A 286 26.58 -23.13 1.11
C SER A 286 27.75 -22.23 0.70
N GLY A 287 28.95 -22.52 1.21
CA GLY A 287 30.18 -21.76 0.98
C GLY A 287 30.33 -20.45 1.77
N GLY A 288 29.37 -20.09 2.63
CA GLY A 288 29.39 -18.86 3.42
C GLY A 288 28.76 -18.96 4.81
N MET A 289 28.80 -17.85 5.52
CA MET A 289 28.15 -17.65 6.80
C MET A 289 27.83 -16.18 6.98
N GLY A 290 26.73 -15.90 7.68
CA GLY A 290 26.27 -14.55 7.92
C GLY A 290 25.59 -14.45 9.28
N GLY A 291 25.76 -13.31 9.93
CA GLY A 291 25.20 -13.09 11.25
C GLY A 291 25.73 -11.85 11.93
N THR A 292 25.63 -11.82 13.25
CA THR A 292 26.03 -10.68 14.06
C THR A 292 27.26 -11.04 14.89
N LEU A 293 28.29 -10.21 14.79
CA LEU A 293 29.46 -10.20 15.64
C LEU A 293 29.29 -9.14 16.74
N THR A 294 29.02 -9.59 17.95
CA THR A 294 28.79 -8.72 19.10
C THR A 294 30.10 -8.42 19.81
N LEU A 295 30.45 -7.13 19.94
CA LEU A 295 31.55 -6.63 20.77
C LEU A 295 31.03 -6.03 22.07
N THR A 296 31.43 -6.58 23.21
CA THR A 296 31.04 -6.16 24.57
C THR A 296 32.18 -5.42 25.26
N ASN A 297 31.97 -4.15 25.63
CA ASN A 297 32.89 -3.39 26.48
C ASN A 297 32.79 -3.88 27.92
N THR A 298 33.83 -4.55 28.40
CA THR A 298 33.90 -5.10 29.75
C THR A 298 34.55 -4.14 30.76
N SER A 299 34.95 -2.94 30.32
CA SER A 299 35.49 -1.91 31.21
C SER A 299 34.39 -1.10 31.89
N ASN A 300 34.80 -0.29 32.87
CA ASN A 300 33.90 0.60 33.62
C ASN A 300 33.86 2.03 33.07
N VAL A 301 34.39 2.25 31.85
CA VAL A 301 34.32 3.53 31.14
C VAL A 301 33.87 3.29 29.70
N ALA A 302 33.18 4.25 29.10
CA ALA A 302 32.76 4.14 27.72
C ALA A 302 33.97 4.24 26.77
N LEU A 303 33.94 3.48 25.69
CA LEU A 303 34.99 3.44 24.68
C LEU A 303 34.52 4.20 23.43
N GLN A 304 35.19 5.32 23.15
CA GLN A 304 35.13 6.02 21.87
C GLN A 304 36.41 5.68 21.08
N ASP A 305 36.34 5.69 19.76
CA ASP A 305 37.48 5.38 18.87
C ASP A 305 38.08 3.98 19.10
N TRP A 306 37.23 2.99 19.40
CA TRP A 306 37.67 1.64 19.73
C TRP A 306 38.16 0.88 18.50
N SER A 307 39.08 -0.07 18.73
CA SER A 307 39.47 -1.05 17.73
C SER A 307 39.64 -2.43 18.38
N PHE A 308 39.17 -3.46 17.68
CA PHE A 308 39.18 -4.83 18.14
C PHE A 308 39.65 -5.76 17.03
N SER A 309 40.63 -6.62 17.33
CA SER A 309 41.14 -7.60 16.37
C SER A 309 40.91 -9.04 16.85
N PHE A 310 40.52 -9.92 15.94
CA PHE A 310 40.42 -11.36 16.19
C PHE A 310 41.02 -12.17 15.03
N LEU A 311 41.24 -13.45 15.28
CA LEU A 311 41.69 -14.41 14.26
C LEU A 311 40.54 -15.32 13.86
N THR A 312 40.43 -15.56 12.57
CA THR A 312 39.49 -16.53 11.98
C THR A 312 40.19 -17.32 10.88
N ASP A 313 39.80 -18.57 10.68
CA ASP A 313 40.20 -19.38 9.52
C ASP A 313 39.16 -19.32 8.37
N GLN A 314 38.14 -18.47 8.53
CA GLN A 314 37.06 -18.27 7.57
C GLN A 314 37.38 -17.06 6.67
N PRO A 315 37.47 -17.23 5.33
CA PRO A 315 37.91 -16.17 4.42
C PRO A 315 36.83 -15.11 4.19
N GLY A 316 37.21 -13.94 3.66
CA GLY A 316 36.24 -12.99 3.08
C GLY A 316 35.30 -12.33 4.09
N PHE A 317 35.79 -11.99 5.28
CA PHE A 317 35.01 -11.26 6.27
C PHE A 317 34.69 -9.83 5.82
N GLU A 318 33.41 -9.45 5.84
CA GLU A 318 32.92 -8.11 5.55
C GLU A 318 31.86 -7.70 6.58
N SER A 319 31.86 -6.42 6.99
CA SER A 319 30.90 -5.86 7.96
C SER A 319 30.45 -4.48 7.48
N TRP A 320 29.15 -4.20 7.59
CA TRP A 320 28.52 -2.93 7.14
C TRP A 320 28.30 -1.93 8.28
N THR A 321 28.48 -2.36 9.52
CA THR A 321 28.21 -1.59 10.75
C THR A 321 29.48 -1.03 11.42
N ALA A 322 30.66 -1.55 11.09
CA ALA A 322 31.96 -1.05 11.54
C ALA A 322 33.00 -1.11 10.41
N GLU A 323 33.97 -0.18 10.42
CA GLU A 323 35.10 -0.25 9.50
C GLU A 323 35.91 -1.51 9.79
N SER A 324 36.13 -2.33 8.75
CA SER A 324 36.80 -3.62 8.88
C SER A 324 38.01 -3.71 7.95
N SER A 325 39.08 -4.32 8.46
CA SER A 325 40.27 -4.64 7.68
C SER A 325 40.67 -6.09 7.90
N VAL A 326 40.90 -6.82 6.80
CA VAL A 326 41.23 -8.24 6.83
C VAL A 326 42.66 -8.42 6.32
N ASN A 327 43.54 -8.96 7.16
CA ASN A 327 44.91 -9.27 6.80
C ASN A 327 45.12 -10.79 6.74
N ASN A 328 45.50 -11.31 5.57
CA ASN A 328 45.79 -12.73 5.39
C ASN A 328 47.18 -13.06 5.93
N LEU A 329 47.26 -13.88 6.98
CA LEU A 329 48.52 -14.26 7.62
C LEU A 329 49.21 -15.46 6.94
N GLY A 330 48.54 -16.07 5.95
CA GLY A 330 48.98 -17.27 5.25
C GLY A 330 48.57 -18.57 5.96
N GLY A 331 48.47 -19.67 5.21
CA GLY A 331 48.08 -20.98 5.75
C GLY A 331 46.58 -21.15 6.07
N GLY A 332 45.72 -20.26 5.55
CA GLY A 332 44.26 -20.28 5.79
C GLY A 332 43.81 -19.47 6.99
N LEU A 333 44.70 -18.71 7.65
CA LEU A 333 44.38 -17.91 8.84
C LEU A 333 44.36 -16.41 8.50
N TYR A 334 43.33 -15.71 8.96
CA TYR A 334 43.06 -14.30 8.73
C TYR A 334 43.01 -13.56 10.06
N GLN A 335 43.59 -12.36 10.10
CA GLN A 335 43.39 -11.41 11.17
C GLN A 335 42.41 -10.35 10.72
N VAL A 336 41.27 -10.28 11.38
CA VAL A 336 40.25 -9.24 11.16
C VAL A 336 40.46 -8.18 12.23
N THR A 337 40.55 -6.92 11.84
CA THR A 337 40.58 -5.76 12.74
C THR A 337 39.42 -4.86 12.42
N LEU A 338 38.60 -4.61 13.44
CA LEU A 338 37.45 -3.73 13.42
C LEU A 338 37.79 -2.44 14.14
N SER A 339 37.22 -1.33 13.69
CA SER A 339 37.29 -0.06 14.39
C SER A 339 35.98 0.71 14.29
N SER A 340 35.71 1.56 15.28
CA SER A 340 34.55 2.45 15.26
C SER A 340 34.54 3.30 13.97
N PRO A 341 33.39 3.47 13.29
CA PRO A 341 33.28 4.31 12.10
C PRO A 341 33.66 5.77 12.33
N ALA A 342 34.10 6.47 11.27
CA ALA A 342 34.55 7.86 11.34
C ALA A 342 33.52 8.89 11.86
N TRP A 343 32.23 8.53 11.91
CA TRP A 343 31.15 9.35 12.47
C TRP A 343 30.92 9.13 13.99
N GLY A 344 31.69 8.23 14.61
CA GLY A 344 31.80 8.06 16.07
C GLY A 344 30.74 7.14 16.68
N LEU A 345 31.09 5.85 16.83
CA LEU A 345 30.27 4.85 17.52
C LEU A 345 30.86 4.52 18.90
N GLU A 346 30.24 5.03 19.96
CA GLU A 346 30.64 4.79 21.36
C GLU A 346 30.09 3.45 21.89
N ILE A 347 30.91 2.66 22.58
CA ILE A 347 30.43 1.49 23.34
C ILE A 347 30.47 1.84 24.84
N PRO A 348 29.32 2.05 25.50
CA PRO A 348 29.27 2.37 26.92
C PRO A 348 29.96 1.34 27.81
N ALA A 349 30.37 1.73 29.01
CA ALA A 349 30.92 0.83 30.02
C ALA A 349 29.95 -0.34 30.31
N GLY A 350 30.39 -1.59 30.11
CA GLY A 350 29.52 -2.77 30.26
C GLY A 350 28.58 -3.02 29.08
N GLY A 351 28.48 -2.10 28.11
CA GLY A 351 27.60 -2.17 26.95
C GLY A 351 28.16 -3.04 25.84
N SER A 352 27.32 -3.38 24.85
CA SER A 352 27.73 -4.13 23.67
C SER A 352 27.23 -3.49 22.39
N VAL A 353 27.92 -3.73 21.29
CA VAL A 353 27.48 -3.38 19.94
C VAL A 353 27.44 -4.65 19.09
N GLY A 354 26.34 -4.86 18.37
CA GLY A 354 26.20 -5.93 17.38
C GLY A 354 26.67 -5.43 16.02
N LEU A 355 27.56 -6.19 15.36
CA LEU A 355 28.08 -5.84 14.05
C LEU A 355 27.66 -6.89 13.03
N SER A 356 26.81 -6.54 12.08
CA SER A 356 26.38 -7.46 11.04
C SER A 356 27.54 -7.76 10.09
N PHE A 357 27.77 -9.04 9.81
CA PHE A 357 28.86 -9.48 8.97
C PHE A 357 28.46 -10.67 8.09
N ASN A 358 29.17 -10.81 6.97
CA ASN A 358 29.28 -12.06 6.23
C ASN A 358 30.74 -12.51 6.15
N ALA A 359 30.95 -13.82 6.06
CA ALA A 359 32.24 -14.41 5.76
C ALA A 359 32.04 -15.67 4.88
N GLY A 360 33.05 -16.04 4.12
CA GLY A 360 33.10 -17.35 3.47
C GLY A 360 33.23 -18.47 4.51
N SER A 361 32.65 -19.63 4.27
CA SER A 361 32.76 -20.80 5.14
C SER A 361 33.61 -21.88 4.47
N THR A 362 34.74 -22.23 5.07
CA THR A 362 35.65 -23.27 4.57
C THR A 362 35.78 -24.39 5.59
N GLY A 363 35.33 -25.59 5.20
CA GLY A 363 35.39 -26.78 6.07
C GLY A 363 34.27 -26.88 7.11
N LEU A 364 33.22 -26.07 6.98
CA LEU A 364 31.99 -26.10 7.80
C LEU A 364 30.80 -26.63 6.97
N PRO A 365 29.68 -27.02 7.60
CA PRO A 365 28.45 -27.42 6.89
C PRO A 365 27.86 -26.31 6.02
N ASP A 366 27.17 -26.70 4.94
CA ASP A 366 26.52 -25.77 3.99
C ASP A 366 25.21 -25.16 4.50
N SER A 367 24.79 -25.49 5.72
CA SER A 367 23.65 -24.88 6.42
C SER A 367 23.67 -25.17 7.93
N GLY A 368 23.00 -24.34 8.71
CA GLY A 368 22.80 -24.52 10.16
C GLY A 368 23.39 -23.41 11.01
N ALA A 369 23.13 -23.41 12.32
CA ALA A 369 23.48 -22.29 13.19
C ALA A 369 25.00 -22.10 13.35
N LEU A 370 25.45 -20.84 13.21
CA LEU A 370 26.83 -20.43 13.43
C LEU A 370 27.11 -20.27 14.92
N ALA A 371 28.17 -20.92 15.40
CA ALA A 371 28.64 -20.82 16.78
C ALA A 371 30.06 -20.24 16.87
N ASN A 372 30.40 -19.61 18.00
CA ASN A 372 31.72 -19.00 18.24
C ASN A 372 32.92 -19.86 17.83
N ALA A 373 32.91 -21.15 18.18
CA ALA A 373 34.02 -22.07 17.91
C ALA A 373 34.20 -22.39 16.41
N MET A 374 33.21 -22.09 15.58
CA MET A 374 33.26 -22.24 14.12
C MET A 374 33.85 -21.00 13.44
N PHE A 375 33.99 -19.89 14.18
CA PHE A 375 34.35 -18.60 13.60
C PHE A 375 35.62 -17.98 14.21
N PHE A 376 35.89 -18.18 15.50
CA PHE A 376 37.08 -17.65 16.16
C PHE A 376 38.15 -18.73 16.36
N VAL A 377 39.41 -18.38 16.08
CA VAL A 377 40.58 -19.26 16.31
C VAL A 377 41.33 -18.82 17.58
N GLU A 378 41.56 -19.75 18.52
CA GLU A 378 42.33 -19.47 19.75
C GLU A 378 43.79 -19.09 19.47
N SER A 379 44.30 -18.05 20.15
CA SER A 379 45.71 -17.69 20.13
C SER A 379 46.50 -18.37 21.26
N THR A 380 47.35 -19.35 20.92
CA THR A 380 48.34 -19.87 21.88
C THR A 380 49.65 -19.06 21.82
N VAL A 381 49.84 -18.22 22.85
CA VAL A 381 51.11 -17.83 23.54
C VAL A 381 52.03 -16.75 22.91
N GLY A 382 52.37 -15.72 23.71
CA GLY A 382 53.70 -15.08 23.68
C GLY A 382 53.77 -13.58 24.03
N ALA A 383 54.61 -13.20 24.99
CA ALA A 383 54.81 -11.84 25.51
C ALA A 383 55.34 -10.79 24.51
N ALA A 384 55.09 -9.51 24.84
CA ALA A 384 55.47 -8.25 24.14
C ALA A 384 56.94 -8.12 23.67
N PRO A 385 57.22 -7.17 22.75
CA PRO A 385 57.96 -5.96 23.17
C PRO A 385 57.66 -4.61 22.43
N ALA A 386 57.72 -3.53 23.22
CA ALA A 386 58.39 -2.21 23.04
C ALA A 386 58.19 -1.29 21.79
N SER A 387 57.50 -0.14 22.03
CA SER A 387 57.85 1.29 21.78
C SER A 387 58.63 1.75 20.52
N VAL A 388 58.20 2.88 19.89
CA VAL A 388 58.88 4.22 19.82
C VAL A 388 58.28 5.18 18.75
N GLN A 389 57.85 6.36 19.23
CA GLN A 389 57.93 7.77 18.74
C GLN A 389 57.54 8.22 17.32
N ASN A 390 56.72 9.30 17.24
CA ASN A 390 57.17 10.70 17.06
C ASN A 390 55.94 11.65 17.09
N GLU A 391 55.81 12.50 18.11
CA GLU A 391 56.17 13.94 18.12
C GLU A 391 55.38 14.83 17.13
N VAL A 392 54.50 15.70 17.67
CA VAL A 392 54.43 17.10 17.25
C VAL A 392 54.19 18.02 18.46
N SER A 393 54.96 19.10 18.43
CA SER A 393 55.23 20.14 19.41
C SER A 393 54.06 21.08 19.75
N SER A 394 54.06 21.48 21.02
CA SER A 394 53.41 22.62 21.67
C SER A 394 53.50 23.98 20.96
N THR A 395 52.60 24.93 21.28
CA THR A 395 52.94 26.13 22.09
C THR A 395 51.75 27.07 22.45
N VAL A 396 51.67 27.40 23.76
CA VAL A 396 51.42 28.72 24.39
C VAL A 396 49.97 29.23 24.65
N ALA A 397 49.68 29.41 25.94
CA ALA A 397 48.77 30.40 26.57
C ALA A 397 49.62 31.32 27.50
N PRO A 398 49.15 32.31 28.33
CA PRO A 398 47.80 32.83 28.66
C PRO A 398 47.70 34.38 28.88
N ILE A 399 46.56 34.92 29.39
CA ILE A 399 46.36 35.80 30.60
C ILE A 399 44.98 36.53 30.53
N VAL A 400 43.93 36.13 31.27
CA VAL A 400 43.36 36.55 32.59
C VAL A 400 42.80 37.98 32.74
N GLY A 401 41.50 38.09 33.14
CA GLY A 401 40.85 39.36 33.55
C GLY A 401 39.35 39.33 34.04
N VAL A 402 39.01 38.49 35.03
CA VAL A 402 38.09 38.68 36.21
C VAL A 402 36.62 39.24 36.08
N MET A 403 35.63 38.31 36.21
CA MET A 403 34.43 38.15 37.11
C MET A 403 33.40 39.29 37.41
N PRO A 404 32.16 39.03 37.92
CA PRO A 404 31.50 37.75 38.33
C PRO A 404 30.03 37.56 37.82
N VAL A 405 29.55 36.31 37.73
CA VAL A 405 28.10 35.99 37.87
C VAL A 405 27.95 34.72 38.70
N VAL A 406 26.91 34.77 39.54
CA VAL A 406 26.51 33.87 40.62
C VAL A 406 26.08 32.49 40.12
N GLU A 407 26.37 31.52 40.99
CA GLU A 407 26.15 30.08 40.97
C GLU A 407 24.78 29.59 40.48
N THR A 408 24.82 28.54 39.65
CA THR A 408 23.98 27.35 39.87
C THR A 408 24.90 26.12 39.80
N SER A 409 24.95 25.37 40.89
CA SER A 409 25.55 24.04 40.96
C SER A 409 24.46 23.00 40.76
N PRO A 410 24.68 21.96 39.94
CA PRO A 410 23.99 20.68 40.11
C PRO A 410 24.92 19.72 40.86
N ILE A 411 24.51 19.18 42.00
CA ILE A 411 24.95 17.85 42.41
C ILE A 411 23.79 17.11 43.10
N ASP A 412 23.63 15.87 42.65
CA ASP A 412 23.17 14.70 43.38
C ASP A 412 21.66 14.51 43.59
N GLN A 413 21.08 13.69 42.72
CA GLN A 413 20.22 12.61 43.18
C GLN A 413 20.69 11.30 42.55
N THR A 414 21.51 10.58 43.30
CA THR A 414 21.58 9.12 43.25
C THR A 414 20.26 8.52 43.73
N LEU A 415 19.73 7.54 42.96
CA LEU A 415 18.95 6.33 43.32
C LEU A 415 18.20 5.86 42.04
N PRO A 416 18.06 4.55 41.71
CA PRO A 416 18.92 3.37 41.81
C PRO A 416 19.24 2.74 40.41
N LEU A 417 20.05 1.66 40.38
CA LEU A 417 20.13 0.75 39.23
C LEU A 417 18.76 0.07 39.01
N ILE A 418 18.35 -0.10 37.75
CA ILE A 418 17.32 -1.06 37.33
C ILE A 418 17.94 -1.92 36.22
N ASP A 419 17.82 -3.24 36.38
CA ASP A 419 18.24 -4.29 35.43
C ASP A 419 17.59 -4.09 34.04
N ALA A 420 18.22 -4.60 32.99
CA ALA A 420 17.53 -4.88 31.73
C ALA A 420 16.27 -5.72 32.03
N PRO A 421 15.09 -5.45 31.46
CA PRO A 421 13.92 -6.24 31.75
C PRO A 421 14.13 -7.65 31.21
N SER A 422 14.47 -8.56 32.12
CA SER A 422 14.32 -9.99 31.94
C SER A 422 13.14 -10.47 32.77
N VAL A 423 12.12 -10.95 32.04
CA VAL A 423 11.20 -12.08 32.28
C VAL A 423 9.81 -11.86 32.95
N MET A 424 8.82 -12.52 32.31
CA MET A 424 7.66 -13.29 32.82
C MET A 424 6.26 -12.67 32.66
N ALA A 425 5.67 -12.79 31.48
CA ALA A 425 4.26 -13.19 31.38
C ALA A 425 4.22 -14.64 30.90
N VAL A 426 3.86 -15.56 31.79
CA VAL A 426 3.47 -16.94 31.42
C VAL A 426 2.01 -17.15 31.81
N PRO A 427 1.06 -16.65 31.02
CA PRO A 427 -0.17 -17.38 30.78
C PRO A 427 0.10 -18.31 29.59
N GLN A 428 -0.14 -19.60 29.76
CA GLN A 428 -0.24 -20.59 28.68
C GLN A 428 1.06 -21.04 27.96
N GLY A 429 2.24 -20.44 28.17
CA GLY A 429 3.51 -21.01 27.67
C GLY A 429 4.18 -20.31 26.48
N LEU A 430 3.85 -19.05 26.20
CA LEU A 430 4.58 -18.20 25.23
C LEU A 430 5.31 -17.05 25.95
N SER A 431 6.43 -16.58 25.40
CA SER A 431 7.20 -15.43 25.87
C SER A 431 7.53 -14.47 24.73
N VAL A 432 7.44 -13.16 24.97
CA VAL A 432 7.71 -12.13 23.94
C VAL A 432 8.88 -11.26 24.35
N SER A 433 9.70 -10.89 23.37
CA SER A 433 10.80 -9.94 23.51
C SER A 433 10.89 -9.06 22.27
N ALA A 434 11.30 -7.82 22.43
CA ALA A 434 11.52 -6.89 21.31
C ALA A 434 12.85 -6.16 21.43
N THR A 435 13.40 -5.76 20.28
CA THR A 435 14.62 -4.95 20.17
C THR A 435 14.39 -3.79 19.22
N ILE A 436 14.96 -2.61 19.51
CA ILE A 436 15.04 -1.50 18.55
C ILE A 436 16.39 -1.61 17.83
N THR A 437 16.36 -1.68 16.51
CA THR A 437 17.51 -1.94 15.64
C THR A 437 17.85 -0.77 14.71
N ASP A 438 16.92 0.16 14.47
CA ASP A 438 17.12 1.36 13.62
C ASP A 438 16.19 2.52 14.03
N GLY A 439 16.44 3.75 13.56
CA GLY A 439 15.51 4.88 13.73
C GLY A 439 15.93 6.20 13.09
N TRP A 440 14.96 6.94 12.54
CA TRP A 440 15.12 8.23 11.89
C TRP A 440 13.81 9.03 11.88
N SER A 441 13.89 10.36 11.94
CA SER A 441 12.75 11.28 11.72
C SER A 441 11.47 10.94 12.51
N GLY A 442 11.59 10.59 13.80
CA GLY A 442 10.43 10.26 14.62
C GLY A 442 9.84 8.86 14.36
N ILE A 443 10.56 7.99 13.67
CA ILE A 443 10.25 6.57 13.48
C ILE A 443 11.43 5.74 13.98
N PHE A 444 11.16 4.63 14.64
CA PHE A 444 12.14 3.64 15.03
C PHE A 444 11.67 2.25 14.59
N ALA A 445 12.61 1.37 14.35
CA ALA A 445 12.33 0.04 13.85
C ALA A 445 13.11 -1.01 14.63
N GLY A 446 12.63 -2.24 14.58
CA GLY A 446 13.09 -3.27 15.48
C GLY A 446 12.66 -4.66 15.07
N GLU A 447 12.94 -5.63 15.94
CA GLU A 447 12.48 -7.00 15.78
C GLU A 447 11.69 -7.39 17.03
N ILE A 448 10.49 -7.93 16.83
CA ILE A 448 9.68 -8.51 17.89
C ILE A 448 9.64 -10.01 17.71
N THR A 449 9.86 -10.75 18.79
CA THR A 449 10.01 -12.20 18.80
C THR A 449 9.06 -12.82 19.81
N VAL A 450 8.25 -13.77 19.35
CA VAL A 450 7.40 -14.63 20.18
C VAL A 450 8.01 -16.02 20.23
N THR A 451 8.29 -16.51 21.43
CA THR A 451 8.88 -17.83 21.68
C THR A 451 7.91 -18.71 22.43
N ASN A 452 7.70 -19.94 21.96
CA ASN A 452 6.99 -20.93 22.74
C ASN A 452 7.93 -21.55 23.77
N VAL A 453 7.69 -21.23 25.04
CA VAL A 453 8.47 -21.72 26.19
C VAL A 453 7.77 -22.88 26.93
N GLY A 454 6.61 -23.33 26.43
CA GLY A 454 5.87 -24.47 26.94
C GLY A 454 6.29 -25.81 26.34
N ASP A 455 5.71 -26.87 26.91
CA ASP A 455 6.06 -28.27 26.65
C ASP A 455 5.35 -28.85 25.40
N GLY A 456 4.37 -28.13 24.85
CA GLY A 456 3.53 -28.52 23.71
C GLY A 456 3.52 -27.45 22.61
N SER A 457 3.08 -27.81 21.40
CA SER A 457 2.93 -26.84 20.30
C SER A 457 1.78 -25.87 20.59
N ALA A 458 2.02 -24.57 20.41
CA ALA A 458 0.95 -23.60 20.28
C ALA A 458 0.38 -23.72 18.85
N GLY A 459 -0.95 -23.67 18.72
CA GLY A 459 -1.62 -23.72 17.41
C GLY A 459 -1.44 -22.43 16.63
N ASN A 460 -2.42 -22.08 15.79
CA ASN A 460 -2.49 -20.74 15.16
C ASN A 460 -3.47 -19.83 15.90
N ASP A 461 -3.96 -20.27 17.07
CA ASP A 461 -4.98 -19.62 17.90
C ASP A 461 -4.38 -18.91 19.12
N TRP A 462 -3.08 -18.60 19.08
CA TRP A 462 -2.43 -17.84 20.15
C TRP A 462 -2.35 -16.36 19.80
N SER A 463 -2.56 -15.50 20.79
CA SER A 463 -2.18 -14.09 20.73
C SER A 463 -1.45 -13.69 22.00
N VAL A 464 -0.48 -12.79 21.88
CA VAL A 464 0.21 -12.15 23.00
C VAL A 464 -0.02 -10.65 22.99
N ASP A 465 -0.59 -10.13 24.07
CA ASP A 465 -0.82 -8.71 24.27
C ASP A 465 0.38 -8.08 25.00
N VAL A 466 0.89 -6.95 24.52
CA VAL A 466 1.95 -6.14 25.13
C VAL A 466 1.54 -4.67 25.15
N VAL A 467 1.84 -3.95 26.23
CA VAL A 467 1.55 -2.51 26.31
C VAL A 467 2.74 -1.73 25.77
N MET A 468 2.52 -0.69 24.95
CA MET A 468 3.58 0.03 24.26
C MET A 468 3.44 1.55 24.29
N ASP A 469 4.51 2.33 24.27
CA ASP A 469 4.41 3.82 24.22
C ASP A 469 4.19 4.36 22.79
N ALA A 470 4.19 3.48 21.78
CA ALA A 470 3.95 3.76 20.36
C ALA A 470 3.27 2.57 19.66
N PRO A 471 2.47 2.79 18.61
CA PRO A 471 1.85 1.70 17.85
C PRO A 471 2.85 1.07 16.87
N LEU A 472 2.69 -0.22 16.60
CA LEU A 472 3.43 -0.91 15.54
C LEU A 472 2.72 -0.67 14.20
N THR A 473 3.44 -0.15 13.21
CA THR A 473 2.89 0.26 11.90
C THR A 473 3.23 -0.69 10.76
N VAL A 474 4.24 -1.56 10.95
CA VAL A 474 4.61 -2.60 9.98
C VAL A 474 4.95 -3.87 10.75
N VAL A 475 4.39 -5.02 10.36
CA VAL A 475 4.79 -6.35 10.84
C VAL A 475 4.54 -7.38 9.74
N SER A 476 5.60 -8.03 9.28
CA SER A 476 5.56 -8.94 8.13
C SER A 476 5.12 -10.36 8.50
N ASN A 477 5.46 -10.84 9.70
CA ASN A 477 5.28 -12.25 10.08
C ASN A 477 4.21 -12.48 11.15
N PHE A 478 3.61 -11.41 11.68
CA PHE A 478 2.54 -11.46 12.68
C PHE A 478 1.33 -10.65 12.22
N GLU A 479 0.14 -11.05 12.66
CA GLU A 479 -1.01 -10.16 12.74
C GLU A 479 -0.84 -9.31 13.99
N VAL A 480 -1.01 -8.01 13.84
CA VAL A 480 -0.91 -7.06 14.95
C VAL A 480 -2.12 -6.15 14.94
N THR A 481 -2.75 -6.02 16.10
CA THR A 481 -3.75 -5.00 16.37
C THR A 481 -3.22 -4.11 17.47
N SER A 482 -3.43 -2.80 17.37
CA SER A 482 -2.96 -1.83 18.36
C SER A 482 -4.06 -0.84 18.71
N SER A 483 -4.40 -0.75 19.99
CA SER A 483 -5.44 0.16 20.49
C SER A 483 -4.82 1.20 21.43
N LEU A 484 -5.09 2.50 21.23
CA LEU A 484 -4.54 3.55 22.09
C LEU A 484 -5.27 3.60 23.45
N ARG A 485 -4.50 3.45 24.54
CA ARG A 485 -4.94 3.57 25.94
C ARG A 485 -5.15 5.02 26.35
N ARG A 486 -5.99 5.22 27.38
CA ARG A 486 -6.28 6.53 27.97
C ARG A 486 -5.08 7.26 28.58
N ASP A 487 -3.98 6.55 28.87
CA ASP A 487 -2.74 7.13 29.39
C ASP A 487 -1.74 7.53 28.29
N GLY A 488 -2.10 7.36 27.01
CA GLY A 488 -1.28 7.72 25.85
C GLY A 488 -0.35 6.61 25.35
N ARG A 489 -0.42 5.41 25.95
CA ARG A 489 0.25 4.18 25.50
C ARG A 489 -0.70 3.34 24.64
N TYR A 490 -0.30 2.19 24.13
CA TYR A 490 -1.05 1.33 23.21
C TYR A 490 -1.12 -0.09 23.77
N ASP A 491 -2.27 -0.75 23.75
CA ASP A 491 -2.35 -2.21 23.89
C ASP A 491 -2.13 -2.83 22.52
N VAL A 492 -1.07 -3.62 22.37
CA VAL A 492 -0.67 -4.22 21.09
C VAL A 492 -0.80 -5.74 21.20
N SER A 493 -1.74 -6.32 20.46
CA SER A 493 -1.94 -7.77 20.35
C SER A 493 -1.13 -8.32 19.20
N ILE A 494 -0.41 -9.43 19.41
CA ILE A 494 0.46 -10.07 18.42
C ILE A 494 0.04 -11.52 18.27
N SER A 495 -0.46 -11.90 17.11
CA SER A 495 -0.91 -13.25 16.75
C SER A 495 -0.20 -13.76 15.49
N PRO A 496 -0.14 -15.08 15.26
CA PRO A 496 0.40 -15.63 14.02
C PRO A 496 -0.58 -15.36 12.88
N LYS A 497 -0.07 -15.05 11.68
CA LYS A 497 -0.88 -14.95 10.46
C LYS A 497 -1.64 -16.26 10.20
N SER A 498 -2.83 -16.18 9.61
CA SER A 498 -3.70 -17.33 9.35
C SER A 498 -3.03 -18.52 8.62
N TRP A 499 -2.00 -18.26 7.80
CA TRP A 499 -1.20 -19.24 7.06
C TRP A 499 0.06 -19.75 7.79
N ALA A 500 0.42 -19.17 8.95
CA ALA A 500 1.60 -19.57 9.70
C ALA A 500 1.48 -21.01 10.22
N ALA A 501 2.61 -21.73 10.36
CA ALA A 501 2.60 -23.06 10.96
C ALA A 501 2.53 -22.98 12.49
N PRO A 502 1.94 -23.99 13.17
CA PRO A 502 1.91 -24.05 14.64
C PRO A 502 3.31 -23.88 15.27
N LEU A 503 3.41 -23.01 16.29
CA LEU A 503 4.68 -22.70 16.94
C LEU A 503 5.07 -23.83 17.91
N ALA A 504 6.02 -24.67 17.49
CA ALA A 504 6.47 -25.83 18.26
C ALA A 504 7.13 -25.44 19.60
N ALA A 505 7.12 -26.36 20.58
CA ALA A 505 7.76 -26.17 21.87
C ALA A 505 9.25 -25.81 21.73
N GLY A 506 9.66 -24.67 22.31
CA GLY A 506 11.02 -24.13 22.24
C GLY A 506 11.34 -23.33 20.98
N ALA A 507 10.42 -23.22 20.00
CA ALA A 507 10.62 -22.46 18.77
C ALA A 507 10.21 -20.99 18.95
N SER A 508 10.84 -20.11 18.18
CA SER A 508 10.55 -18.68 18.13
C SER A 508 10.13 -18.29 16.72
N GLN A 509 9.21 -17.33 16.65
CA GLN A 509 8.86 -16.61 15.43
C GLN A 509 9.21 -15.14 15.68
N SER A 510 9.74 -14.47 14.67
CA SER A 510 10.15 -13.08 14.76
C SER A 510 9.62 -12.30 13.58
N SER A 511 9.28 -11.03 13.80
CA SER A 511 8.88 -10.09 12.77
C SER A 511 9.66 -8.81 12.94
N TYR A 512 10.12 -8.26 11.81
CA TYR A 512 10.53 -6.87 11.78
C TYR A 512 9.32 -5.99 12.09
N TYR A 513 9.55 -4.90 12.81
CA TYR A 513 8.53 -3.89 13.06
C TYR A 513 9.04 -2.47 12.85
N GLN A 514 8.12 -1.56 12.51
CA GLN A 514 8.32 -0.12 12.55
C GLN A 514 7.30 0.51 13.50
N ALA A 515 7.66 1.60 14.17
CA ALA A 515 6.80 2.33 15.08
C ALA A 515 7.20 3.81 15.15
N ALA A 516 6.24 4.70 15.36
CA ALA A 516 6.49 6.13 15.43
C ALA A 516 6.88 6.56 16.86
N GLY A 517 8.05 7.19 17.00
CA GLY A 517 8.50 7.83 18.24
C GLY A 517 10.00 8.12 18.26
N GLU A 518 10.44 8.99 19.17
CA GLU A 518 11.85 9.28 19.41
C GLU A 518 12.37 8.47 20.61
N PHE A 519 12.34 7.14 20.50
CA PHE A 519 12.75 6.25 21.58
C PHE A 519 14.11 5.61 21.31
N ILE A 520 14.87 5.40 22.39
CA ILE A 520 16.25 4.91 22.34
C ILE A 520 16.44 3.63 23.16
N ASP A 521 15.38 3.16 23.84
CA ASP A 521 15.38 1.95 24.68
C ASP A 521 14.05 1.18 24.49
N PRO A 522 14.08 -0.12 24.13
CA PRO A 522 12.89 -0.97 24.05
C PRO A 522 12.07 -0.99 25.35
N ALA A 523 12.66 -0.82 26.54
CA ALA A 523 11.90 -0.77 27.80
C ALA A 523 11.12 0.54 28.00
N GLN A 524 11.43 1.58 27.22
CA GLN A 524 10.63 2.80 27.10
C GLN A 524 9.48 2.63 26.11
N VAL A 525 9.55 1.61 25.24
CA VAL A 525 8.57 1.36 24.19
C VAL A 525 7.68 0.18 24.51
N PHE A 526 8.16 -0.84 25.21
CA PHE A 526 7.46 -2.07 25.52
C PHE A 526 7.40 -2.31 27.02
N ASP A 527 6.20 -2.24 27.58
CA ASP A 527 5.87 -2.63 28.94
C ASP A 527 5.34 -4.08 28.96
N PHE A 528 6.28 -5.03 29.08
CA PHE A 528 5.98 -6.46 29.12
C PHE A 528 5.44 -6.96 30.48
N THR A 529 5.21 -6.06 31.44
CA THR A 529 4.73 -6.44 32.78
C THR A 529 3.20 -6.58 32.88
N GLU A 530 2.47 -6.04 31.90
CA GLU A 530 1.00 -6.13 31.79
C GLU A 530 0.51 -7.13 30.72
N SER A 531 1.42 -7.93 30.13
CA SER A 531 1.11 -8.83 29.02
C SER A 531 0.16 -9.99 29.37
N VAL A 532 -0.86 -10.21 28.54
CA VAL A 532 -1.82 -11.33 28.66
C VAL A 532 -1.79 -12.17 27.38
N VAL A 533 -1.98 -13.49 27.50
CA VAL A 533 -1.99 -14.43 26.37
C VAL A 533 -3.35 -15.10 26.30
N ALA A 534 -4.05 -14.91 25.18
CA ALA A 534 -5.29 -15.61 24.87
C ALA A 534 -4.98 -16.70 23.83
N GLY A 535 -5.15 -17.96 24.21
CA GLY A 535 -4.89 -19.11 23.33
C GLY A 535 -4.69 -20.41 24.12
N ARG A 536 -5.04 -21.56 23.54
CA ARG A 536 -5.02 -22.86 24.22
C ARG A 536 -3.79 -23.68 23.81
N VAL A 537 -2.77 -23.75 24.65
CA VAL A 537 -1.69 -24.74 24.46
C VAL A 537 -2.21 -26.15 24.81
N VAL A 538 -2.19 -27.05 23.84
CA VAL A 538 -2.73 -28.41 24.00
C VAL A 538 -1.64 -29.33 24.59
N ASP A 539 -1.74 -29.60 25.88
CA ASP A 539 -0.90 -30.58 26.58
C ASP A 539 -1.22 -32.01 26.09
N GLN A 540 -0.26 -32.67 25.45
CA GLN A 540 -0.37 -34.09 25.07
C GLN A 540 -0.10 -35.04 26.25
N THR A 541 -0.76 -34.86 27.39
CA THR A 541 -0.76 -35.87 28.46
C THR A 541 -2.08 -35.98 29.22
N SER A 542 -3.20 -36.27 28.54
CA SER A 542 -4.24 -37.20 29.06
C SER A 542 -5.42 -37.36 28.10
N ALA A 543 -5.55 -38.54 27.51
CA ALA A 543 -6.83 -39.04 27.02
C ALA A 543 -7.33 -40.13 27.98
N ALA A 544 -8.50 -39.93 28.60
CA ALA A 544 -9.59 -40.92 28.72
C ALA A 544 -10.64 -40.56 29.79
N ALA A 545 -11.89 -40.92 29.46
CA ALA A 545 -13.13 -40.97 30.29
C ALA A 545 -13.87 -39.63 30.44
N ASP A 546 -15.19 -39.50 30.25
CA ASP A 546 -16.26 -40.49 30.22
C ASP A 546 -17.50 -39.90 29.50
N LEU A 547 -18.27 -40.74 28.80
CA LEU A 547 -19.66 -40.49 28.41
C LEU A 547 -20.57 -40.63 29.65
N VAL A 548 -21.66 -39.86 29.79
CA VAL A 548 -23.05 -40.30 30.08
C VAL A 548 -24.02 -39.09 30.24
N ALA A 549 -25.18 -39.25 29.60
CA ALA A 549 -26.47 -38.54 29.61
C ALA A 549 -26.99 -37.82 30.88
N ALA A 550 -27.83 -36.78 30.71
CA ALA A 550 -29.32 -36.86 30.77
C ALA A 550 -30.04 -35.50 30.98
N GLU A 551 -31.09 -35.29 30.16
CA GLU A 551 -32.44 -34.70 30.42
C GLU A 551 -32.69 -33.34 31.13
N SER A 552 -33.44 -32.48 30.39
CA SER A 552 -34.74 -31.85 30.71
C SER A 552 -34.97 -31.13 32.06
N THR A 553 -35.37 -29.84 31.99
CA THR A 553 -36.67 -29.37 32.51
C THR A 553 -37.09 -28.01 31.91
N ALA A 554 -38.37 -27.91 31.56
CA ALA A 554 -39.06 -26.72 31.07
C ALA A 554 -39.66 -25.86 32.21
N SER A 555 -39.89 -24.57 31.95
CA SER A 555 -40.98 -23.81 32.58
C SER A 555 -41.44 -22.62 31.69
N THR A 556 -42.76 -22.52 31.54
CA THR A 556 -43.59 -21.72 30.62
C THR A 556 -44.08 -20.37 31.25
N PRO A 557 -45.09 -19.64 30.71
CA PRO A 557 -44.98 -18.37 29.98
C PRO A 557 -45.70 -17.17 30.67
N MET A 558 -45.52 -15.92 30.20
CA MET A 558 -46.33 -14.77 30.64
C MET A 558 -46.46 -13.72 29.52
N VAL A 559 -47.54 -13.74 28.74
CA VAL A 559 -48.73 -12.83 28.78
C VAL A 559 -48.43 -11.37 28.38
N GLU A 560 -48.82 -11.01 27.15
CA GLU A 560 -48.97 -9.66 26.60
C GLU A 560 -50.11 -8.84 27.24
N PRO A 561 -50.07 -7.51 27.10
CA PRO A 561 -51.29 -6.72 26.91
C PRO A 561 -51.27 -5.86 25.63
N SER A 562 -52.30 -6.08 24.82
CA SER A 562 -52.75 -5.31 23.66
C SER A 562 -53.14 -3.85 24.02
N VAL A 563 -52.75 -2.88 23.19
CA VAL A 563 -53.38 -1.54 23.12
C VAL A 563 -53.64 -1.17 21.65
N GLU A 564 -54.87 -0.75 21.35
CA GLU A 564 -55.39 -0.39 20.02
C GLU A 564 -54.79 0.92 19.45
N PRO A 565 -54.79 1.10 18.11
CA PRO A 565 -54.05 2.16 17.43
C PRO A 565 -54.75 3.52 17.49
N THR A 566 -53.97 4.57 17.74
CA THR A 566 -54.40 5.97 17.59
C THR A 566 -54.18 6.42 16.15
N VAL A 567 -55.20 7.05 15.58
CA VAL A 567 -55.31 7.50 14.18
C VAL A 567 -54.15 8.44 13.80
N ALA A 568 -53.27 7.98 12.90
CA ALA A 568 -52.28 8.82 12.23
C ALA A 568 -52.95 9.64 11.11
N THR A 569 -52.79 10.95 11.17
CA THR A 569 -53.08 11.88 10.07
C THR A 569 -52.02 11.71 8.98
N SER A 570 -52.42 11.22 7.81
CA SER A 570 -51.57 11.13 6.62
C SER A 570 -51.19 12.54 6.12
N VAL A 571 -49.90 12.88 6.20
CA VAL A 571 -49.32 14.00 5.44
C VAL A 571 -48.95 13.43 4.06
N ASP A 572 -49.58 13.97 3.03
CA ASP A 572 -49.41 13.55 1.63
C ASP A 572 -48.15 14.23 1.07
N VAL A 573 -46.97 13.63 1.29
CA VAL A 573 -45.69 14.09 0.71
C VAL A 573 -45.78 13.88 -0.80
N GLN A 574 -45.81 14.98 -1.55
CA GLN A 574 -46.00 14.95 -3.01
C GLN A 574 -44.85 14.21 -3.70
N VAL A 575 -45.18 13.39 -4.70
CA VAL A 575 -44.23 12.72 -5.60
C VAL A 575 -43.40 13.78 -6.35
N PRO A 576 -42.05 13.67 -6.38
CA PRO A 576 -41.21 14.60 -7.13
C PRO A 576 -41.43 14.46 -8.65
N ASN A 577 -41.57 15.58 -9.36
CA ASN A 577 -41.53 15.56 -10.83
C ASN A 577 -40.09 15.28 -11.27
N GLY A 578 -39.83 14.16 -11.93
CA GLY A 578 -38.54 13.87 -12.55
C GLY A 578 -38.06 15.02 -13.43
N GLY A 579 -36.81 15.43 -13.26
CA GLY A 579 -36.23 16.66 -13.81
C GLY A 579 -35.72 17.68 -12.77
N SER A 580 -35.29 17.22 -11.59
CA SER A 580 -34.73 18.07 -10.55
C SER A 580 -33.29 18.51 -10.87
N ASP A 581 -32.87 19.61 -10.25
CA ASP A 581 -31.50 20.16 -10.28
C ASP A 581 -30.59 19.53 -9.20
N LYS A 582 -31.00 18.41 -8.60
CA LYS A 582 -30.30 17.78 -7.48
C LYS A 582 -29.09 17.01 -7.97
N ARG A 583 -27.99 17.16 -7.23
CA ARG A 583 -26.74 16.43 -7.47
C ARG A 583 -26.77 15.05 -6.79
N ILE A 584 -26.19 14.07 -7.47
CA ILE A 584 -25.79 12.81 -6.89
C ILE A 584 -24.29 12.72 -7.16
N VAL A 585 -23.50 12.97 -6.11
CA VAL A 585 -22.04 13.03 -6.15
C VAL A 585 -21.49 11.73 -5.59
N THR A 586 -20.51 11.16 -6.27
CA THR A 586 -19.89 9.89 -5.87
C THR A 586 -18.38 10.01 -5.98
N TYR A 587 -17.66 9.25 -5.15
CA TYR A 587 -16.21 9.17 -5.18
C TYR A 587 -15.78 7.80 -5.67
N PHE A 588 -14.94 7.78 -6.70
CA PHE A 588 -14.25 6.60 -7.20
C PHE A 588 -12.82 6.60 -6.68
N GLU A 589 -12.50 5.61 -5.87
CA GLU A 589 -11.19 5.43 -5.28
C GLU A 589 -10.21 4.89 -6.32
N GLU A 590 -9.09 5.57 -6.53
CA GLU A 590 -8.02 5.16 -7.45
C GLU A 590 -7.54 3.74 -7.17
N TRP A 591 -7.42 3.39 -5.88
CA TRP A 591 -7.04 2.06 -5.42
C TRP A 591 -8.19 1.04 -5.42
N GLY A 592 -9.41 1.44 -5.79
CA GLY A 592 -10.58 0.58 -5.89
C GLY A 592 -10.37 -0.59 -6.86
N VAL A 593 -9.55 -0.40 -7.88
CA VAL A 593 -9.24 -1.38 -8.94
C VAL A 593 -8.30 -2.52 -8.52
N TYR A 594 -7.90 -2.57 -7.25
CA TYR A 594 -7.04 -3.62 -6.68
C TYR A 594 -7.86 -4.59 -5.83
N GLU A 595 -7.59 -4.70 -4.53
CA GLU A 595 -8.24 -5.68 -3.64
C GLU A 595 -9.76 -5.47 -3.50
N ARG A 596 -10.24 -4.25 -3.74
CA ARG A 596 -11.67 -3.91 -3.72
C ARG A 596 -12.41 -4.39 -4.98
N ASP A 597 -11.67 -4.70 -6.04
CA ASP A 597 -12.17 -5.17 -7.34
C ASP A 597 -13.32 -4.30 -7.89
N LEU A 598 -13.22 -2.98 -7.70
CA LEU A 598 -14.13 -2.01 -8.27
C LEU A 598 -13.46 -1.36 -9.49
N ASN A 599 -13.93 -1.71 -10.69
CA ASN A 599 -13.51 -1.09 -11.93
C ASN A 599 -14.52 -0.04 -12.39
N LEU A 600 -14.11 0.88 -13.27
CA LEU A 600 -15.03 1.86 -13.87
C LEU A 600 -16.18 1.21 -14.65
N SER A 601 -16.01 -0.04 -15.09
CA SER A 601 -17.04 -0.84 -15.77
C SER A 601 -18.20 -1.26 -14.87
N ASP A 602 -17.97 -1.32 -13.56
CA ASP A 602 -18.99 -1.63 -12.54
C ASP A 602 -19.83 -0.39 -12.17
N VAL A 603 -19.34 0.80 -12.51
CA VAL A 603 -19.97 2.07 -12.12
C VAL A 603 -21.20 2.38 -12.98
N ASN A 604 -22.38 2.46 -12.36
CA ASN A 604 -23.61 2.91 -13.01
C ASN A 604 -23.65 4.44 -13.19
N GLY A 605 -23.05 4.92 -14.28
CA GLY A 605 -23.02 6.36 -14.61
C GLY A 605 -24.40 7.01 -14.86
N GLN A 606 -25.50 6.25 -14.94
CA GLN A 606 -26.84 6.83 -15.05
C GLN A 606 -27.44 7.25 -13.71
N ALA A 607 -26.94 6.66 -12.61
CA ALA A 607 -27.40 6.93 -11.26
C ALA A 607 -26.68 8.11 -10.60
N MET A 608 -25.90 8.90 -11.35
CA MET A 608 -25.11 9.98 -10.79
C MET A 608 -25.10 11.22 -11.68
N THR A 609 -24.73 12.35 -11.08
CA THR A 609 -24.43 13.58 -11.81
C THR A 609 -22.97 13.96 -11.74
N HIS A 610 -22.25 13.56 -10.68
CA HIS A 610 -20.84 13.85 -10.50
C HIS A 610 -20.09 12.59 -10.03
N LEU A 611 -18.92 12.38 -10.60
CA LEU A 611 -17.98 11.32 -10.20
C LEU A 611 -16.61 11.96 -9.95
N ASN A 612 -16.20 12.03 -8.69
CA ASN A 612 -14.90 12.54 -8.28
C ASN A 612 -13.89 11.38 -8.21
N TYR A 613 -12.78 11.51 -8.92
CA TYR A 613 -11.67 10.58 -8.87
C TYR A 613 -10.74 10.93 -7.70
N SER A 614 -10.56 9.97 -6.80
CA SER A 614 -9.86 10.12 -5.51
C SER A 614 -8.55 9.33 -5.50
N PHE A 615 -7.37 9.92 -5.30
CA PHE A 615 -7.10 11.35 -5.05
C PHE A 615 -5.84 11.80 -5.77
N PHE A 616 -5.75 13.11 -5.97
CA PHE A 616 -4.53 13.81 -6.34
C PHE A 616 -3.88 14.40 -5.08
N ASP A 617 -2.55 14.43 -5.07
CA ASP A 617 -1.75 14.88 -3.94
C ASP A 617 -1.26 16.33 -4.17
N VAL A 618 -1.34 17.17 -3.14
CA VAL A 618 -0.92 18.58 -3.19
C VAL A 618 0.35 18.73 -2.38
N LYS A 619 1.44 19.15 -3.02
CA LYS A 619 2.75 19.27 -2.39
C LYS A 619 3.00 20.64 -1.77
N ALA A 620 3.96 20.71 -0.85
CA ALA A 620 4.30 21.90 -0.06
C ALA A 620 4.72 23.12 -0.91
N ASP A 621 5.21 22.91 -2.13
CA ASP A 621 5.55 23.97 -3.07
C ASP A 621 4.38 24.42 -3.96
N GLY A 622 3.22 23.80 -3.81
CA GLY A 622 2.01 24.03 -4.57
C GLY A 622 1.81 23.12 -5.78
N SER A 623 2.76 22.24 -6.10
CA SER A 623 2.56 21.29 -7.22
C SER A 623 1.48 20.25 -6.92
N VAL A 624 0.81 19.77 -7.96
CA VAL A 624 -0.22 18.73 -7.87
C VAL A 624 0.24 17.47 -8.60
N GLU A 625 0.24 16.34 -7.91
CA GLU A 625 0.75 15.05 -8.38
C GLU A 625 -0.31 13.94 -8.32
N LEU A 626 -0.12 12.87 -9.10
CA LEU A 626 -0.93 11.66 -8.99
C LEU A 626 -0.49 10.87 -7.76
N PHE A 627 -1.44 10.30 -7.04
CA PHE A 627 -1.15 9.43 -5.90
C PHE A 627 -0.60 8.07 -6.37
N ASP A 628 -1.29 7.42 -7.30
CA ASP A 628 -0.88 6.18 -7.97
C ASP A 628 -0.93 6.37 -9.50
N ALA A 629 0.20 6.77 -10.08
CA ALA A 629 0.33 6.98 -11.51
C ALA A 629 0.08 5.69 -12.32
N TYR A 630 0.36 4.51 -11.77
CA TYR A 630 0.13 3.25 -12.46
C TYR A 630 -1.37 2.98 -12.62
N ALA A 631 -2.14 3.06 -11.53
CA ALA A 631 -3.60 2.94 -11.60
C ALA A 631 -4.21 3.99 -12.54
N ALA A 632 -3.75 5.24 -12.42
CA ALA A 632 -4.26 6.36 -13.20
C ALA A 632 -4.02 6.20 -14.71
N GLN A 633 -2.81 5.82 -15.13
CA GLN A 633 -2.36 5.99 -16.53
C GLN A 633 -1.89 4.70 -17.22
N GLU A 634 -1.51 3.68 -16.45
CA GLU A 634 -0.75 2.54 -16.98
C GLU A 634 -1.49 1.19 -16.86
N LYS A 635 -2.35 1.01 -15.86
CA LYS A 635 -3.07 -0.26 -15.66
C LYS A 635 -3.85 -0.65 -16.93
N ARG A 636 -3.69 -1.90 -17.35
CA ARG A 636 -4.45 -2.48 -18.47
C ARG A 636 -5.67 -3.22 -17.94
N PHE A 637 -6.80 -2.98 -18.60
CA PHE A 637 -8.09 -3.57 -18.28
C PHE A 637 -8.46 -4.54 -19.39
N ASP A 638 -8.83 -5.76 -19.02
CA ASP A 638 -9.24 -6.77 -19.98
C ASP A 638 -10.58 -6.42 -20.62
N ALA A 639 -10.99 -7.19 -21.63
CA ALA A 639 -12.26 -6.97 -22.33
C ALA A 639 -13.49 -7.03 -21.41
N ALA A 640 -13.41 -7.76 -20.29
CA ALA A 640 -14.47 -7.85 -19.31
C ALA A 640 -14.61 -6.56 -18.48
N ASP A 641 -13.49 -5.87 -18.24
CA ASP A 641 -13.41 -4.72 -17.34
C ASP A 641 -13.52 -3.39 -18.08
N GLN A 642 -13.75 -3.43 -19.40
CA GLN A 642 -13.98 -2.26 -20.22
C GLN A 642 -15.32 -1.61 -19.92
N VAL A 643 -15.31 -0.28 -19.75
CA VAL A 643 -16.55 0.46 -19.56
C VAL A 643 -17.54 0.21 -20.69
N SER A 644 -18.80 0.05 -20.30
CA SER A 644 -19.88 -0.17 -21.25
C SER A 644 -21.12 0.60 -20.85
N ARG A 645 -21.99 0.85 -21.83
CA ARG A 645 -23.33 1.37 -21.58
C ARG A 645 -24.33 0.67 -22.48
N THR A 646 -25.42 0.22 -21.86
CA THR A 646 -26.59 -0.30 -22.56
C THR A 646 -27.63 0.81 -22.69
N PHE A 647 -28.03 1.09 -23.93
CA PHE A 647 -29.08 2.03 -24.30
C PHE A 647 -30.33 1.25 -24.72
N THR A 648 -31.51 1.77 -24.40
CA THR A 648 -32.71 1.37 -25.14
C THR A 648 -32.58 1.80 -26.61
N THR A 649 -33.30 1.13 -27.51
CA THR A 649 -33.31 1.51 -28.93
C THR A 649 -33.71 2.98 -29.15
N ALA A 650 -34.60 3.52 -28.31
CA ALA A 650 -35.04 4.90 -28.39
C ALA A 650 -33.96 5.89 -27.92
N GLU A 651 -33.26 5.57 -26.83
CA GLU A 651 -32.15 6.38 -26.33
C GLU A 651 -30.99 6.41 -27.32
N TYR A 652 -30.61 5.24 -27.87
CA TYR A 652 -29.51 5.17 -28.85
C TYR A 652 -29.79 6.01 -30.10
N GLN A 653 -31.05 6.06 -30.55
CA GLN A 653 -31.47 6.93 -31.67
C GLN A 653 -31.43 8.43 -31.34
N ALA A 654 -31.44 8.79 -30.07
CA ALA A 654 -31.38 10.17 -29.58
C ALA A 654 -29.96 10.65 -29.23
N VAL A 655 -28.96 9.75 -29.20
CA VAL A 655 -27.55 10.10 -28.97
C VAL A 655 -27.06 11.08 -30.02
N ASP A 656 -26.22 12.04 -29.60
CA ASP A 656 -25.64 13.04 -30.49
C ASP A 656 -24.88 12.36 -31.66
N PRO A 657 -25.09 12.79 -32.92
CA PRO A 657 -24.39 12.22 -34.08
C PRO A 657 -22.85 12.20 -33.97
N VAL A 658 -22.25 13.13 -33.21
CA VAL A 658 -20.81 13.16 -32.94
C VAL A 658 -20.41 11.96 -32.09
N LEU A 659 -21.15 11.65 -31.02
CA LEU A 659 -20.90 10.48 -30.18
C LEU A 659 -21.18 9.18 -30.93
N ILE A 660 -22.23 9.12 -31.76
CA ILE A 660 -22.45 7.96 -32.64
C ILE A 660 -21.25 7.74 -33.57
N SER A 661 -20.63 8.82 -34.08
CA SER A 661 -19.42 8.70 -34.90
C SER A 661 -18.22 8.17 -34.10
N ALA A 662 -18.10 8.58 -32.83
CA ALA A 662 -17.11 8.06 -31.89
C ALA A 662 -17.33 6.58 -31.57
N TYR A 663 -18.58 6.14 -31.36
CA TYR A 663 -18.91 4.73 -31.09
C TYR A 663 -18.67 3.81 -32.30
N ASN A 664 -18.73 4.35 -33.52
CA ASN A 664 -18.39 3.61 -34.74
C ASN A 664 -16.89 3.62 -35.08
N SER A 665 -16.04 4.11 -34.17
CA SER A 665 -14.58 3.97 -34.29
C SER A 665 -14.10 2.58 -33.88
N ASP A 666 -12.81 2.31 -34.08
CA ASP A 666 -12.12 1.11 -33.59
C ASP A 666 -12.00 1.05 -32.06
N ARG A 667 -12.36 2.13 -31.36
CA ARG A 667 -12.25 2.22 -29.90
C ARG A 667 -13.44 1.60 -29.15
N TYR A 668 -14.49 1.18 -29.86
CA TYR A 668 -15.69 0.59 -29.26
C TYR A 668 -16.18 -0.61 -30.07
N THR A 669 -16.86 -1.52 -29.37
CA THR A 669 -17.69 -2.56 -29.97
C THR A 669 -19.16 -2.28 -29.70
N ILE A 670 -20.03 -2.66 -30.63
CA ILE A 670 -21.47 -2.46 -30.53
C ILE A 670 -22.17 -3.80 -30.66
N THR A 671 -22.99 -4.14 -29.67
CA THR A 671 -23.87 -5.31 -29.67
C THR A 671 -25.33 -4.86 -29.67
N GLU A 672 -26.10 -5.32 -30.65
CA GLU A 672 -27.52 -4.97 -30.78
C GLU A 672 -28.42 -6.17 -30.45
N THR A 673 -29.44 -5.94 -29.63
CA THR A 673 -30.56 -6.87 -29.43
C THR A 673 -31.83 -6.29 -30.08
N ALA A 674 -32.97 -6.98 -29.92
CA ALA A 674 -34.24 -6.45 -30.43
C ALA A 674 -34.67 -5.15 -29.76
N ASP A 675 -34.26 -4.94 -28.50
CA ASP A 675 -34.77 -3.85 -27.64
C ASP A 675 -33.66 -2.89 -27.18
N SER A 676 -32.38 -3.30 -27.21
CA SER A 676 -31.25 -2.52 -26.70
C SER A 676 -30.03 -2.49 -27.63
N VAL A 677 -29.17 -1.50 -27.41
CA VAL A 677 -27.85 -1.37 -28.01
C VAL A 677 -26.83 -1.21 -26.90
N THR A 678 -25.84 -2.09 -26.83
CA THR A 678 -24.74 -2.01 -25.86
C THR A 678 -23.48 -1.56 -26.58
N VAL A 679 -22.86 -0.49 -26.09
CA VAL A 679 -21.58 0.03 -26.56
C VAL A 679 -20.54 -0.22 -25.48
N THR A 680 -19.46 -0.92 -25.83
CA THR A 680 -18.38 -1.31 -24.89
C THR A 680 -17.05 -0.82 -25.43
N SER A 681 -16.22 -0.18 -24.60
CA SER A 681 -14.88 0.22 -25.04
C SER A 681 -14.01 -0.99 -25.36
N VAL A 682 -13.04 -0.79 -26.26
CA VAL A 682 -12.07 -1.82 -26.64
C VAL A 682 -10.85 -1.69 -25.73
N PRO A 683 -10.28 -2.80 -25.22
CA PRO A 683 -9.04 -2.76 -24.45
C PRO A 683 -7.94 -2.03 -25.19
N VAL A 684 -7.23 -1.18 -24.46
CA VAL A 684 -6.04 -0.51 -24.98
C VAL A 684 -4.86 -1.49 -24.86
N GLY A 685 -4.42 -2.00 -26.01
CA GLY A 685 -3.23 -2.83 -26.06
C GLY A 685 -1.97 -2.00 -25.75
N TRP A 686 -0.91 -2.66 -25.31
CA TRP A 686 0.41 -2.06 -25.13
C TRP A 686 0.97 -1.40 -26.40
N ASN A 687 0.40 -1.72 -27.58
CA ASN A 687 0.87 -1.29 -28.89
C ASN A 687 0.06 -0.13 -29.50
N ASP A 688 -1.08 0.19 -28.91
CA ASP A 688 -2.09 1.05 -29.53
C ASP A 688 -2.14 2.47 -28.92
N ALA A 689 -1.31 2.73 -27.89
CA ALA A 689 -1.38 3.90 -27.02
C ALA A 689 0.01 4.45 -26.66
N GLY A 690 0.12 5.77 -26.45
CA GLY A 690 1.24 6.31 -25.68
C GLY A 690 1.14 5.87 -24.21
N PRO A 691 2.21 6.00 -23.39
CA PRO A 691 2.20 5.59 -21.99
C PRO A 691 1.12 6.28 -21.11
N GLN A 692 0.42 7.29 -21.62
CA GLN A 692 -0.62 8.06 -20.91
C GLN A 692 -2.06 7.79 -21.41
N ASP A 693 -2.28 6.84 -22.34
CA ASP A 693 -3.60 6.55 -22.93
C ASP A 693 -4.24 5.26 -22.36
N ALA A 694 -3.97 4.90 -21.11
CA ALA A 694 -4.57 3.73 -20.44
C ALA A 694 -4.95 4.05 -18.97
N GLY A 695 -5.01 3.03 -18.11
CA GLY A 695 -5.38 3.18 -16.71
C GLY A 695 -6.81 3.69 -16.51
N ASN A 696 -7.08 4.14 -15.29
CA ASN A 696 -8.35 4.72 -14.91
C ASN A 696 -8.70 5.95 -15.75
N PHE A 697 -7.72 6.75 -16.18
CA PHE A 697 -7.96 7.98 -16.94
C PHE A 697 -8.51 7.69 -18.33
N GLU A 698 -7.99 6.66 -18.98
CA GLU A 698 -8.57 6.20 -20.22
C GLU A 698 -9.99 5.66 -20.00
N GLN A 699 -10.21 4.83 -18.98
CA GLN A 699 -11.55 4.34 -18.65
C GLN A 699 -12.52 5.48 -18.32
N LEU A 700 -12.11 6.51 -17.58
CA LEU A 700 -12.89 7.71 -17.27
C LEU A 700 -13.24 8.51 -18.53
N ARG A 701 -12.29 8.68 -19.44
CA ARG A 701 -12.54 9.33 -20.73
C ARG A 701 -13.60 8.57 -21.53
N ARG A 702 -13.53 7.24 -21.55
CA ARG A 702 -14.55 6.38 -22.19
C ARG A 702 -15.89 6.45 -21.47
N PHE A 703 -15.85 6.45 -20.15
CA PHE A 703 -17.02 6.60 -19.30
C PHE A 703 -17.73 7.93 -19.56
N LYS A 704 -17.02 9.06 -19.70
CA LYS A 704 -17.59 10.37 -20.07
C LYS A 704 -18.19 10.37 -21.47
N GLU A 705 -17.55 9.71 -22.45
CA GLU A 705 -18.12 9.58 -23.79
C GLU A 705 -19.45 8.80 -23.76
N LEU A 706 -19.52 7.72 -22.97
CA LEU A 706 -20.74 6.92 -22.78
C LEU A 706 -21.79 7.63 -21.91
N ASN A 707 -21.36 8.47 -20.96
CA ASN A 707 -22.18 9.18 -19.99
C ASN A 707 -21.93 10.70 -20.04
N PRO A 708 -22.26 11.39 -21.15
CA PRO A 708 -21.84 12.78 -21.39
C PRO A 708 -22.38 13.79 -20.36
N ASN A 709 -23.47 13.44 -19.65
CA ASN A 709 -24.10 14.28 -18.65
C ASN A 709 -23.52 14.13 -17.23
N VAL A 710 -22.59 13.18 -17.00
CA VAL A 710 -21.90 13.04 -15.72
C VAL A 710 -20.70 13.97 -15.72
N GLU A 711 -20.61 14.89 -14.77
CA GLU A 711 -19.43 15.73 -14.59
C GLU A 711 -18.35 14.92 -13.86
N LEU A 712 -17.16 14.84 -14.47
CA LEU A 712 -16.04 14.15 -13.85
C LEU A 712 -15.19 15.16 -13.10
N GLY A 713 -14.86 14.84 -11.85
CA GLY A 713 -13.98 15.62 -11.02
C GLY A 713 -12.69 14.89 -10.69
N PHE A 714 -11.65 15.66 -10.37
CA PHE A 714 -10.50 15.16 -9.63
C PHE A 714 -10.51 15.75 -8.22
N ALA A 715 -10.45 14.89 -7.21
CA ALA A 715 -10.44 15.28 -5.81
C ALA A 715 -8.99 15.42 -5.33
N LEU A 716 -8.71 16.53 -4.66
CA LEU A 716 -7.41 16.87 -4.11
C LEU A 716 -7.40 16.60 -2.60
N GLY A 717 -6.46 15.79 -2.13
CA GLY A 717 -6.28 15.52 -0.71
C GLY A 717 -7.01 14.26 -0.23
N GLY A 718 -8.00 14.46 0.63
CA GLY A 718 -8.56 13.44 1.51
C GLY A 718 -7.79 13.36 2.84
N TRP A 719 -8.24 12.48 3.73
CA TRP A 719 -7.70 12.34 5.10
C TRP A 719 -6.16 12.26 5.16
N THR A 720 -5.55 11.41 4.33
CA THR A 720 -4.11 11.08 4.39
C THR A 720 -3.21 11.94 3.48
N LEU A 721 -3.76 12.70 2.53
CA LEU A 721 -3.01 13.54 1.59
C LEU A 721 -3.30 15.04 1.79
N SER A 722 -3.78 15.40 2.98
CA SER A 722 -4.06 16.78 3.36
C SER A 722 -2.91 17.47 4.08
N ASP A 723 -1.75 16.82 4.16
CA ASP A 723 -0.64 17.19 5.02
C ASP A 723 0.08 18.47 4.59
N GLU A 724 0.15 18.74 3.28
CA GLU A 724 0.92 19.88 2.76
C GLU A 724 0.09 21.10 2.30
N PHE A 725 -1.25 21.04 2.28
CA PHE A 725 -2.12 22.16 1.86
C PHE A 725 -1.82 23.48 2.58
N SER A 726 -1.66 23.43 3.92
CA SER A 726 -1.37 24.65 4.72
C SER A 726 -0.06 25.29 4.26
N THR A 727 0.95 24.47 3.97
CA THR A 727 2.26 24.94 3.52
C THR A 727 2.19 25.48 2.09
N ALA A 728 1.54 24.74 1.18
CA ALA A 728 1.32 25.13 -0.21
C ALA A 728 0.67 26.50 -0.33
N PHE A 729 -0.42 26.72 0.43
CA PHE A 729 -1.25 27.91 0.29
C PHE A 729 -0.73 29.11 1.08
N ALA A 730 0.22 28.91 2.00
CA ALA A 730 0.80 29.98 2.83
C ALA A 730 1.56 31.05 2.01
N THR A 731 2.13 30.69 0.86
CA THR A 731 2.94 31.60 0.04
C THR A 731 2.27 31.94 -1.29
N GLN A 732 2.56 33.12 -1.86
CA GLN A 732 2.04 33.46 -3.18
C GLN A 732 2.56 32.50 -4.27
N ALA A 733 3.82 32.08 -4.17
CA ALA A 733 4.41 31.17 -5.15
C ALA A 733 3.72 29.80 -5.15
N GLY A 734 3.42 29.24 -3.97
CA GLY A 734 2.69 27.98 -3.89
C GLY A 734 1.26 28.08 -4.39
N ARG A 735 0.56 29.21 -4.12
CA ARG A 735 -0.76 29.46 -4.72
C ARG A 735 -0.70 29.57 -6.24
N ASP A 736 0.28 30.29 -6.78
CA ASP A 736 0.47 30.45 -8.23
C ASP A 736 0.78 29.11 -8.91
N GLN A 737 1.63 28.28 -8.29
CA GLN A 737 1.95 26.94 -8.79
C GLN A 737 0.71 26.05 -8.79
N PHE A 738 0.00 26.02 -7.66
CA PHE A 738 -1.20 25.20 -7.50
C PHE A 738 -2.31 25.55 -8.49
N THR A 739 -2.67 26.83 -8.65
CA THR A 739 -3.74 27.19 -9.58
C THR A 739 -3.34 26.93 -11.03
N SER A 740 -2.05 27.13 -11.37
CA SER A 740 -1.51 26.77 -12.68
C SER A 740 -1.64 25.27 -12.97
N ASP A 741 -1.26 24.41 -12.03
CA ASP A 741 -1.31 22.95 -12.23
C ASP A 741 -2.74 22.45 -12.32
N VAL A 742 -3.68 22.96 -11.51
CA VAL A 742 -5.12 22.67 -11.63
C VAL A 742 -5.64 23.03 -13.02
N VAL A 743 -5.26 24.20 -13.55
CA VAL A 743 -5.64 24.63 -14.90
C VAL A 743 -5.00 23.76 -15.98
N ASP A 744 -3.77 23.29 -15.78
CA ASP A 744 -3.09 22.40 -16.71
C ASP A 744 -3.66 20.98 -16.69
N ILE A 745 -4.11 20.48 -15.54
CA ILE A 745 -4.88 19.22 -15.42
C ILE A 745 -6.14 19.30 -16.29
N PHE A 746 -6.94 20.37 -16.19
CA PHE A 746 -8.13 20.54 -17.04
C PHE A 746 -7.81 20.57 -18.54
N LYS A 747 -6.66 21.11 -18.94
CA LYS A 747 -6.24 21.14 -20.35
C LYS A 747 -5.73 19.79 -20.84
N ASN A 748 -5.00 19.06 -19.99
CA ASN A 748 -4.39 17.79 -20.35
C ASN A 748 -5.42 16.65 -20.33
N TYR A 749 -6.40 16.74 -19.42
CA TYR A 749 -7.45 15.75 -19.22
C TYR A 749 -8.81 16.41 -19.42
N GLU A 750 -9.13 16.74 -20.67
CA GLU A 750 -10.34 17.50 -21.06
C GLU A 750 -11.68 16.82 -20.67
N PHE A 751 -11.65 15.57 -20.19
CA PHE A 751 -12.82 14.88 -19.65
C PHE A 751 -13.18 15.29 -18.22
N PHE A 752 -12.27 15.93 -17.49
CA PHE A 752 -12.56 16.54 -16.19
C PHE A 752 -13.19 17.93 -16.36
N SER A 753 -14.19 18.20 -15.52
CA SER A 753 -14.93 19.47 -15.44
C SER A 753 -15.09 19.98 -14.01
N VAL A 754 -14.63 19.24 -13.00
CA VAL A 754 -14.74 19.60 -11.59
C VAL A 754 -13.38 19.47 -10.90
N VAL A 755 -13.05 20.44 -10.05
CA VAL A 755 -11.97 20.30 -9.07
C VAL A 755 -12.60 20.28 -7.69
N ASP A 756 -12.39 19.19 -6.96
CA ASP A 756 -12.93 18.99 -5.63
C ASP A 756 -11.81 19.14 -4.60
N PHE A 757 -11.97 20.04 -3.64
CA PHE A 757 -11.02 20.20 -2.55
C PHE A 757 -11.48 19.38 -1.36
N ASP A 758 -10.67 18.41 -0.96
CA ASP A 758 -10.88 17.63 0.26
C ASP A 758 -9.71 17.88 1.23
N TRP A 759 -9.58 19.13 1.67
CA TRP A 759 -8.57 19.52 2.65
C TRP A 759 -9.08 19.25 4.06
N GLU A 760 -8.48 18.26 4.73
CA GLU A 760 -8.84 17.78 6.06
C GLU A 760 -7.75 18.10 7.12
N TYR A 761 -7.81 19.22 7.86
CA TYR A 761 -8.72 20.35 7.72
C TYR A 761 -7.99 21.68 7.87
N PRO A 762 -8.47 22.77 7.25
CA PRO A 762 -8.02 24.13 7.56
C PRO A 762 -8.05 24.41 9.06
N GLY A 763 -6.93 24.86 9.62
CA GLY A 763 -6.76 25.11 11.06
C GLY A 763 -6.53 23.87 11.91
N GLY A 764 -6.39 22.69 11.29
CA GLY A 764 -6.03 21.42 11.92
C GLY A 764 -7.21 20.58 12.42
N GLY A 765 -6.87 19.46 13.06
CA GLY A 765 -7.82 18.46 13.55
C GLY A 765 -8.24 17.41 12.52
N GLY A 766 -7.48 17.29 11.43
CA GLY A 766 -7.43 16.11 10.57
C GLY A 766 -6.33 15.15 11.03
N ASP A 767 -5.69 14.45 10.10
CA ASP A 767 -4.69 13.44 10.42
C ASP A 767 -3.47 13.99 11.18
N ALA A 768 -2.88 13.13 12.00
CA ALA A 768 -1.76 13.47 12.87
C ALA A 768 -0.48 13.68 12.05
N GLY A 769 -0.07 14.93 11.89
CA GLY A 769 1.11 15.31 11.11
C GLY A 769 0.83 16.41 10.11
N ASN A 770 -0.45 16.61 9.77
CA ASN A 770 -0.86 17.62 8.80
C ASN A 770 -0.39 19.02 9.21
N ALA A 771 0.23 19.72 8.27
CA ALA A 771 0.55 21.12 8.45
C ALA A 771 -0.75 21.91 8.65
N SER A 772 -0.75 22.81 9.63
CA SER A 772 -1.93 23.63 9.92
C SER A 772 -1.53 25.01 10.42
N SER A 773 -2.39 25.98 10.14
CA SER A 773 -2.22 27.37 10.52
C SER A 773 -3.57 28.01 10.87
N ALA A 774 -3.54 28.94 11.83
CA ALA A 774 -4.71 29.79 12.10
C ALA A 774 -5.08 30.70 10.90
N ASN A 775 -4.22 30.81 9.88
CA ASN A 775 -4.48 31.57 8.67
C ASN A 775 -5.07 30.72 7.53
N ASP A 776 -5.23 29.40 7.69
CA ASP A 776 -5.58 28.47 6.61
C ASP A 776 -6.83 28.90 5.85
N GLY A 777 -7.94 29.22 6.54
CA GLY A 777 -9.16 29.69 5.88
C GLY A 777 -9.00 31.02 5.14
N ALA A 778 -8.09 31.90 5.59
CA ALA A 778 -7.81 33.15 4.89
C ALA A 778 -6.96 32.91 3.62
N THR A 779 -5.97 32.02 3.69
CA THR A 779 -5.16 31.63 2.53
C THR A 779 -5.95 30.82 1.53
N PHE A 780 -6.86 29.96 1.99
CA PHE A 780 -7.72 29.18 1.12
C PHE A 780 -8.65 30.06 0.29
N ALA A 781 -9.25 31.10 0.91
CA ALA A 781 -10.04 32.09 0.17
C ALA A 781 -9.23 32.82 -0.92
N LEU A 782 -7.93 33.08 -0.70
CA LEU A 782 -7.06 33.66 -1.73
C LEU A 782 -6.81 32.68 -2.89
N VAL A 783 -6.63 31.39 -2.58
CA VAL A 783 -6.48 30.34 -3.61
C VAL A 783 -7.74 30.25 -4.46
N LEU A 784 -8.91 30.16 -3.83
CA LEU A 784 -10.18 30.01 -4.54
C LEU A 784 -10.53 31.25 -5.37
N GLU A 785 -10.23 32.46 -4.87
CA GLU A 785 -10.38 33.69 -5.65
C GLU A 785 -9.50 33.68 -6.90
N GLN A 786 -8.24 33.28 -6.76
CA GLN A 786 -7.29 33.18 -7.87
C GLN A 786 -7.71 32.10 -8.87
N LEU A 787 -8.02 30.90 -8.38
CA LEU A 787 -8.45 29.77 -9.19
C LEU A 787 -9.71 30.10 -9.98
N ARG A 788 -10.75 30.67 -9.35
CA ARG A 788 -11.99 31.05 -10.05
C ARG A 788 -11.70 32.04 -11.19
N SER A 789 -10.81 33.01 -10.98
CA SER A 789 -10.40 33.93 -12.05
C SER A 789 -9.68 33.24 -13.20
N GLU A 790 -8.90 32.19 -12.94
CA GLU A 790 -8.19 31.43 -13.97
C GLU A 790 -9.13 30.48 -14.72
N LEU A 791 -10.07 29.84 -14.01
CA LEU A 791 -11.12 29.02 -14.60
C LEU A 791 -12.05 29.86 -15.49
N ASP A 792 -12.49 31.05 -15.07
CA ASP A 792 -13.30 31.96 -15.91
C ASP A 792 -12.57 32.34 -17.22
N ALA A 793 -11.24 32.48 -17.14
CA ALA A 793 -10.40 32.73 -18.31
C ALA A 793 -10.28 31.50 -19.21
N LEU A 794 -10.23 30.29 -18.65
CA LEU A 794 -10.24 29.04 -19.38
C LEU A 794 -11.60 28.78 -20.05
N GLU A 795 -12.72 29.03 -19.37
CA GLU A 795 -14.08 28.96 -19.93
C GLU A 795 -14.24 29.92 -21.11
N SER A 796 -13.72 31.15 -20.99
CA SER A 796 -13.75 32.14 -22.07
C SER A 796 -12.96 31.69 -23.32
N GLN A 797 -11.96 30.81 -23.14
CA GLN A 797 -11.11 30.30 -24.22
C GLN A 797 -11.68 29.02 -24.85
N THR A 798 -12.20 28.11 -24.03
CA THR A 798 -12.60 26.75 -24.43
C THR A 798 -14.10 26.64 -24.69
N GLY A 799 -14.92 27.48 -24.06
CA GLY A 799 -16.37 27.33 -23.99
C GLY A 799 -16.83 26.22 -23.02
N GLY A 800 -15.91 25.65 -22.23
CA GLY A 800 -16.22 24.70 -21.16
C GLY A 800 -16.90 25.37 -19.96
N ASN A 801 -17.32 24.55 -19.00
CA ASN A 801 -17.86 24.95 -17.70
C ASN A 801 -17.07 24.19 -16.64
N TYR A 802 -16.39 24.89 -15.72
CA TYR A 802 -15.58 24.25 -14.69
C TYR A 802 -16.15 24.56 -13.31
N GLU A 803 -16.48 23.52 -12.55
CA GLU A 803 -17.03 23.65 -11.20
C GLU A 803 -15.91 23.51 -10.15
N VAL A 804 -16.05 24.24 -9.05
CA VAL A 804 -15.24 24.11 -7.85
C VAL A 804 -16.12 23.56 -6.74
N SER A 805 -15.81 22.37 -6.23
CA SER A 805 -16.46 21.80 -5.06
C SER A 805 -15.50 21.66 -3.88
N ILE A 806 -16.08 21.57 -2.68
CA ILE A 806 -15.30 21.37 -1.45
C ILE A 806 -15.96 20.28 -0.63
N ALA A 807 -15.25 19.19 -0.39
CA ALA A 807 -15.55 18.24 0.67
C ALA A 807 -15.19 18.86 2.02
N THR A 808 -16.14 18.89 2.96
CA THR A 808 -15.96 19.62 4.22
C THR A 808 -16.69 19.00 5.39
N ALA A 809 -16.13 19.15 6.59
CA ALA A 809 -16.70 18.62 7.82
C ALA A 809 -18.10 19.18 8.12
N GLY A 810 -18.97 18.34 8.70
CA GLY A 810 -20.26 18.77 9.29
C GLY A 810 -20.16 19.39 10.69
N GLY A 811 -18.97 19.36 11.32
CA GLY A 811 -18.73 19.80 12.70
C GLY A 811 -18.42 21.30 12.84
N SER A 812 -19.02 21.95 13.85
CA SER A 812 -18.91 23.39 14.08
C SER A 812 -17.48 23.91 14.25
N GLU A 813 -16.64 23.13 14.92
CA GLU A 813 -15.28 23.50 15.29
C GLU A 813 -14.34 23.51 14.09
N LYS A 814 -14.57 22.64 13.10
CA LYS A 814 -13.82 22.60 11.84
C LYS A 814 -14.30 23.72 10.91
N LEU A 815 -15.61 23.89 10.78
CA LEU A 815 -16.22 24.95 9.97
C LEU A 815 -15.80 26.36 10.42
N ALA A 816 -15.54 26.56 11.72
CA ALA A 816 -15.05 27.83 12.24
C ALA A 816 -13.70 28.28 11.63
N ASN A 817 -12.86 27.34 11.17
CA ASN A 817 -11.55 27.62 10.58
C ASN A 817 -11.56 27.67 9.05
N LEU A 818 -12.61 27.16 8.40
CA LEU A 818 -12.72 27.06 6.93
C LEU A 818 -12.90 28.42 6.23
N ASN A 819 -13.41 29.44 6.95
CA ASN A 819 -13.76 30.75 6.38
C ASN A 819 -14.88 30.66 5.31
N LEU A 820 -15.98 29.95 5.62
CA LEU A 820 -17.14 29.76 4.73
C LEU A 820 -17.57 31.06 4.02
N ALA A 821 -17.72 32.17 4.75
CA ALA A 821 -18.16 33.43 4.16
C ALA A 821 -17.15 34.03 3.15
N GLY A 822 -15.86 33.76 3.32
CA GLY A 822 -14.81 34.23 2.41
C GLY A 822 -14.66 33.37 1.16
N ILE A 823 -14.97 32.08 1.25
CA ILE A 823 -14.82 31.13 0.13
C ILE A 823 -16.10 30.99 -0.71
N ASP A 824 -17.28 31.20 -0.12
CA ASP A 824 -18.57 30.95 -0.78
C ASP A 824 -18.78 31.59 -2.16
N PRO A 825 -18.28 32.81 -2.44
CA PRO A 825 -18.40 33.40 -3.78
C PRO A 825 -17.70 32.64 -4.91
N TYR A 826 -16.78 31.72 -4.59
CA TYR A 826 -15.91 31.04 -5.55
C TYR A 826 -16.16 29.53 -5.66
N VAL A 827 -17.09 29.00 -4.87
CA VAL A 827 -17.41 27.57 -4.78
C VAL A 827 -18.78 27.34 -5.42
N ASP A 828 -18.95 26.27 -6.18
CA ASP A 828 -20.22 25.90 -6.80
C ASP A 828 -21.11 25.12 -5.83
N PHE A 829 -20.54 24.15 -5.10
CA PHE A 829 -21.23 23.39 -4.06
C PHE A 829 -20.27 22.78 -3.03
N TYR A 830 -20.82 22.37 -1.89
CA TYR A 830 -20.09 21.75 -0.79
C TYR A 830 -20.57 20.32 -0.60
N ASN A 831 -19.66 19.36 -0.69
CA ASN A 831 -19.87 17.97 -0.33
C ASN A 831 -19.70 17.85 1.19
N VAL A 832 -20.77 18.07 1.96
CA VAL A 832 -20.64 18.13 3.42
C VAL A 832 -20.64 16.72 3.98
N MET A 833 -19.52 16.33 4.58
CA MET A 833 -19.27 15.04 5.20
C MET A 833 -20.11 14.90 6.48
N THR A 834 -21.41 14.66 6.31
CA THR A 834 -22.38 14.44 7.38
C THR A 834 -22.42 12.97 7.81
N TYR A 835 -21.22 12.40 7.93
CA TYR A 835 -20.89 11.08 8.41
C TYR A 835 -19.61 11.19 9.26
N ASP A 836 -19.09 10.07 9.76
CA ASP A 836 -17.92 10.05 10.63
C ASP A 836 -18.08 10.88 11.92
N PHE A 837 -19.32 11.06 12.36
CA PHE A 837 -19.61 11.73 13.62
C PHE A 837 -19.17 10.91 14.84
N HIS A 838 -19.15 9.58 14.70
CA HIS A 838 -18.72 8.62 15.72
C HIS A 838 -18.04 7.44 15.03
N GLY A 839 -16.99 6.87 15.64
CA GLY A 839 -16.22 5.79 15.04
C GLY A 839 -15.32 5.04 16.01
N GLY A 840 -14.52 4.12 15.47
CA GLY A 840 -13.61 3.26 16.24
C GLY A 840 -12.56 4.00 17.08
N TRP A 841 -12.32 5.29 16.81
CA TRP A 841 -11.52 6.18 17.66
C TRP A 841 -12.17 6.49 19.02
N GLU A 842 -13.45 6.17 19.19
CA GLU A 842 -14.19 6.26 20.45
C GLU A 842 -14.38 4.86 21.06
N ASN A 843 -14.36 4.77 22.40
CA ASN A 843 -14.64 3.52 23.12
C ASN A 843 -16.12 3.35 23.50
N GLN A 844 -16.99 4.04 22.77
CA GLN A 844 -18.43 4.02 22.99
C GLN A 844 -19.11 4.03 21.61
N THR A 845 -20.06 3.13 21.42
CA THR A 845 -20.86 3.08 20.19
C THR A 845 -21.64 4.38 19.98
N GLY A 846 -21.67 4.88 18.75
CA GLY A 846 -22.42 6.07 18.37
C GLY A 846 -22.86 6.02 16.92
N HIS A 847 -23.92 6.77 16.59
CA HIS A 847 -24.45 6.81 15.23
C HIS A 847 -23.59 7.71 14.34
N GLN A 848 -22.86 7.14 13.39
CA GLN A 848 -21.91 7.91 12.59
C GLN A 848 -22.56 8.95 11.66
N ALA A 849 -23.84 8.80 11.33
CA ALA A 849 -24.53 9.65 10.34
C ALA A 849 -25.98 9.99 10.77
N ALA A 850 -26.22 10.17 12.08
CA ALA A 850 -27.55 10.48 12.62
C ALA A 850 -28.13 11.78 12.08
N MET A 851 -29.45 11.81 11.86
CA MET A 851 -30.12 13.06 11.47
C MET A 851 -30.13 14.09 12.59
N THR A 852 -30.35 13.64 13.83
CA THR A 852 -30.51 14.53 14.99
C THR A 852 -30.17 13.84 16.31
N GLY A 853 -30.26 14.60 17.40
CA GLY A 853 -30.25 14.05 18.75
C GLY A 853 -28.88 13.67 19.31
N ASP A 854 -27.79 13.88 18.55
CA ASP A 854 -26.45 13.73 19.10
C ASP A 854 -26.15 14.80 20.18
N ALA A 855 -25.49 14.38 21.26
CA ALA A 855 -25.23 15.21 22.44
C ALA A 855 -24.18 16.30 22.20
N ASN A 856 -23.26 16.07 21.26
CA ASN A 856 -22.21 17.02 20.86
C ASN A 856 -22.62 17.85 19.64
N ASN A 857 -23.83 17.62 19.12
CA ASN A 857 -24.38 18.19 17.90
C ASN A 857 -23.66 17.74 16.62
N TYR A 858 -23.05 16.56 16.63
CA TYR A 858 -22.56 15.88 15.43
C TYR A 858 -23.72 15.13 14.77
N ASN A 859 -24.53 15.86 14.01
CA ASN A 859 -25.68 15.31 13.30
C ASN A 859 -26.05 16.19 12.09
N VAL A 860 -26.76 15.60 11.12
CA VAL A 860 -27.10 16.23 9.83
C VAL A 860 -27.83 17.56 9.98
N THR A 861 -28.87 17.61 10.83
CA THR A 861 -29.68 18.83 10.99
C THR A 861 -28.87 20.00 11.55
N THR A 862 -27.93 19.73 12.45
CA THR A 862 -27.02 20.75 12.99
C THR A 862 -26.03 21.22 11.93
N ALA A 863 -25.42 20.30 11.18
CA ALA A 863 -24.50 20.66 10.09
C ALA A 863 -25.16 21.60 9.07
N VAL A 864 -26.39 21.29 8.63
CA VAL A 864 -27.16 22.16 7.72
C VAL A 864 -27.41 23.55 8.34
N SER A 865 -27.74 23.61 9.64
CA SER A 865 -27.98 24.89 10.31
C SER A 865 -26.74 25.80 10.31
N PHE A 866 -25.51 25.25 10.42
CA PHE A 866 -24.29 26.06 10.36
C PHE A 866 -24.08 26.73 9.02
N PHE A 867 -24.38 26.05 7.92
CA PHE A 867 -24.32 26.64 6.57
C PHE A 867 -25.41 27.68 6.36
N GLU A 868 -26.64 27.42 6.83
CA GLU A 868 -27.74 28.38 6.79
C GLU A 868 -27.41 29.65 7.58
N GLU A 869 -26.88 29.51 8.80
CA GLU A 869 -26.46 30.61 9.67
C GLU A 869 -25.26 31.40 9.11
N ALA A 870 -24.36 30.72 8.39
CA ALA A 870 -23.27 31.35 7.65
C ALA A 870 -23.74 32.11 6.39
N GLY A 871 -25.01 31.97 6.01
CA GLY A 871 -25.61 32.62 4.85
C GLY A 871 -25.32 31.94 3.51
N VAL A 872 -24.84 30.69 3.53
CA VAL A 872 -24.66 29.88 2.33
C VAL A 872 -26.03 29.50 1.77
N ALA A 873 -26.22 29.65 0.47
CA ALA A 873 -27.44 29.20 -0.17
C ALA A 873 -27.55 27.67 -0.06
N LEU A 874 -28.60 27.16 0.59
CA LEU A 874 -28.70 25.73 0.91
C LEU A 874 -28.72 24.80 -0.32
N ASN A 875 -29.07 25.31 -1.51
CA ASN A 875 -28.93 24.54 -2.75
C ASN A 875 -27.47 24.26 -3.17
N LYS A 876 -26.48 24.84 -2.47
CA LYS A 876 -25.06 24.49 -2.57
C LYS A 876 -24.63 23.42 -1.57
N PHE A 877 -25.44 23.12 -0.55
CA PHE A 877 -25.13 22.08 0.42
C PHE A 877 -25.51 20.71 -0.16
N VAL A 878 -24.55 19.84 -0.39
CA VAL A 878 -24.76 18.44 -0.79
C VAL A 878 -24.56 17.57 0.44
N LEU A 879 -25.59 16.80 0.80
CA LEU A 879 -25.61 15.99 2.03
C LEU A 879 -24.80 14.70 1.83
N GLY A 880 -23.74 14.50 2.60
CA GLY A 880 -22.94 13.28 2.58
C GLY A 880 -23.60 12.10 3.31
N ALA A 881 -23.56 10.92 2.70
CA ALA A 881 -23.97 9.65 3.29
C ALA A 881 -22.84 8.61 3.12
N PRO A 882 -22.53 7.82 4.18
CA PRO A 882 -21.51 6.80 4.10
C PRO A 882 -22.09 5.53 3.47
N ALA A 883 -21.43 5.01 2.43
CA ALA A 883 -21.66 3.67 1.88
C ALA A 883 -20.87 2.61 2.67
N TYR A 884 -20.46 2.90 3.89
CA TYR A 884 -19.76 2.00 4.80
C TYR A 884 -20.32 2.21 6.20
N THR A 885 -19.93 1.33 7.10
CA THR A 885 -20.33 1.36 8.49
C THR A 885 -19.16 1.71 9.41
N ARG A 886 -19.47 2.23 10.59
CA ARG A 886 -18.53 2.30 11.70
C ARG A 886 -19.01 1.38 12.80
N ALA A 887 -18.11 0.51 13.26
CA ALA A 887 -18.42 -0.66 14.05
C ALA A 887 -17.55 -0.76 15.30
N TRP A 888 -18.08 -1.44 16.31
CA TRP A 888 -17.42 -1.75 17.57
C TRP A 888 -17.73 -3.19 17.95
N GLY A 889 -16.73 -3.92 18.47
CA GLY A 889 -16.89 -5.23 19.07
C GLY A 889 -16.84 -5.19 20.61
N GLY A 890 -17.23 -6.30 21.25
CA GLY A 890 -17.30 -6.42 22.71
C GLY A 890 -18.41 -5.58 23.33
N VAL A 891 -19.49 -5.34 22.58
CA VAL A 891 -20.60 -4.47 22.93
C VAL A 891 -21.70 -5.27 23.63
N GLU A 892 -21.87 -5.04 24.93
CA GLU A 892 -23.02 -5.55 25.67
C GLU A 892 -24.32 -4.82 25.27
N ASP A 893 -25.46 -5.50 25.37
CA ASP A 893 -26.78 -4.93 25.01
C ASP A 893 -27.08 -3.62 25.79
N GLY A 894 -26.76 -3.60 27.10
CA GLY A 894 -27.00 -2.43 27.95
C GLY A 894 -28.47 -2.03 28.12
N GLY A 895 -29.42 -2.80 27.54
CA GLY A 895 -30.84 -2.48 27.49
C GLY A 895 -31.22 -1.49 26.39
N THR A 896 -30.27 -1.15 25.52
CA THR A 896 -30.42 -0.25 24.37
C THR A 896 -29.88 -0.87 23.10
N PHE A 897 -29.75 -2.21 23.06
CA PHE A 897 -29.26 -2.96 21.92
C PHE A 897 -27.87 -2.49 21.49
N GLY A 898 -26.99 -2.29 22.46
CA GLY A 898 -25.61 -1.85 22.24
C GLY A 898 -25.44 -0.35 22.06
N TYR A 899 -26.51 0.45 21.88
CA TYR A 899 -26.35 1.90 21.69
C TYR A 899 -25.85 2.62 22.95
N GLN A 900 -24.87 3.52 22.77
CA GLN A 900 -24.08 4.19 23.81
C GLN A 900 -23.46 3.25 24.84
N GLN A 901 -23.17 2.01 24.45
CA GLN A 901 -22.46 1.05 25.29
C GLN A 901 -20.96 1.08 25.01
N SER A 902 -20.19 0.52 25.94
CA SER A 902 -18.75 0.37 25.76
C SER A 902 -18.49 -0.63 24.64
N GLY A 903 -17.52 -0.33 23.79
CA GLY A 903 -17.04 -1.18 22.72
C GLY A 903 -15.75 -0.61 22.16
N THR A 904 -15.07 -1.34 21.28
CA THR A 904 -13.87 -0.85 20.59
C THR A 904 -13.90 -1.21 19.12
N GLY A 905 -13.45 -0.29 18.26
CA GLY A 905 -13.38 -0.51 16.82
C GLY A 905 -12.51 -1.72 16.47
N ASP A 906 -11.37 -1.89 17.16
CA ASP A 906 -10.42 -2.97 16.91
C ASP A 906 -10.98 -4.38 17.18
N ALA A 907 -12.08 -4.47 17.94
CA ALA A 907 -12.76 -5.73 18.22
C ALA A 907 -13.87 -6.06 17.20
N ALA A 908 -14.21 -5.12 16.31
CA ALA A 908 -15.04 -5.41 15.14
C ALA A 908 -14.12 -5.71 13.96
N GLN A 909 -14.30 -6.85 13.30
CA GLN A 909 -13.36 -7.33 12.29
C GLN A 909 -13.21 -6.38 11.10
N GLY A 910 -14.34 -5.84 10.61
CA GLY A 910 -14.38 -5.02 9.40
C GLY A 910 -14.19 -5.81 8.10
N SER A 911 -14.43 -5.15 6.97
CA SER A 911 -14.26 -5.74 5.63
C SER A 911 -12.80 -5.73 5.19
N PHE A 912 -12.16 -4.56 5.34
CA PHE A 912 -10.74 -4.33 5.00
C PHE A 912 -9.96 -3.72 6.18
N GLU A 913 -10.64 -3.03 7.09
CA GLU A 913 -10.06 -2.35 8.24
C GLU A 913 -10.95 -2.61 9.47
N ALA A 914 -10.33 -2.90 10.61
CA ALA A 914 -11.07 -3.11 11.85
C ALA A 914 -11.96 -1.91 12.20
N GLY A 915 -13.17 -2.19 12.65
CA GLY A 915 -14.16 -1.15 12.96
C GLY A 915 -14.82 -0.50 11.73
N VAL A 916 -14.54 -0.95 10.51
CA VAL A 916 -15.18 -0.46 9.28
C VAL A 916 -15.61 -1.62 8.39
N TYR A 917 -16.91 -1.70 8.10
CA TYR A 917 -17.42 -2.64 7.10
C TYR A 917 -17.96 -1.90 5.88
N ASP A 918 -17.74 -2.46 4.70
CA ASP A 918 -18.44 -2.04 3.50
C ASP A 918 -19.95 -2.28 3.70
N TYR A 919 -20.78 -1.36 3.19
CA TYR A 919 -22.23 -1.51 3.29
C TYR A 919 -22.71 -2.77 2.58
N LYS A 920 -22.14 -3.09 1.41
CA LYS A 920 -22.49 -4.31 0.63
C LYS A 920 -22.35 -5.61 1.43
N ASP A 921 -21.40 -5.67 2.37
CA ASP A 921 -21.18 -6.85 3.20
C ASP A 921 -22.23 -6.93 4.31
N ILE A 922 -22.45 -5.84 5.04
CA ILE A 922 -23.40 -5.82 6.17
C ILE A 922 -24.85 -5.92 5.70
N VAL A 923 -25.22 -5.27 4.60
CA VAL A 923 -26.59 -5.37 4.08
C VAL A 923 -26.92 -6.80 3.64
N SER A 924 -25.94 -7.54 3.10
CA SER A 924 -26.09 -8.96 2.79
C SER A 924 -26.40 -9.79 4.04
N ASP A 925 -25.72 -9.52 5.15
CA ASP A 925 -26.00 -10.18 6.43
C ASP A 925 -27.38 -9.84 6.98
N VAL A 926 -27.86 -8.61 6.80
CA VAL A 926 -29.23 -8.22 7.15
C VAL A 926 -30.24 -8.99 6.29
N ILE A 927 -30.08 -8.99 4.97
CA ILE A 927 -31.01 -9.64 4.03
C ILE A 927 -31.07 -11.15 4.23
N THR A 928 -29.93 -11.76 4.57
CA THR A 928 -29.83 -13.20 4.83
C THR A 928 -30.24 -13.59 6.25
N GLY A 929 -30.53 -12.61 7.11
CA GLY A 929 -30.97 -12.81 8.50
C GLY A 929 -29.85 -13.28 9.43
N GLN A 930 -28.59 -12.99 9.09
CA GLN A 930 -27.42 -13.26 9.92
C GLN A 930 -27.25 -12.22 11.04
N THR A 931 -27.72 -10.99 10.82
CA THR A 931 -27.77 -9.93 11.84
C THR A 931 -29.11 -9.21 11.80
N ASN A 932 -29.50 -8.61 12.93
CA ASN A 932 -30.75 -7.85 13.03
C ASN A 932 -30.48 -6.36 12.71
N LEU A 933 -31.42 -5.74 12.00
CA LEU A 933 -31.42 -4.32 11.68
C LEU A 933 -32.32 -3.54 12.65
N TYR A 934 -31.80 -2.45 13.19
CA TYR A 934 -32.45 -1.61 14.20
C TYR A 934 -32.67 -0.18 13.69
N TRP A 935 -33.79 0.43 14.10
CA TRP A 935 -34.07 1.86 13.92
C TRP A 935 -34.10 2.58 15.27
N ASP A 936 -33.21 3.55 15.45
CA ASP A 936 -33.28 4.53 16.55
C ASP A 936 -34.19 5.68 16.16
N ASP A 937 -35.43 5.66 16.65
CA ASP A 937 -36.42 6.67 16.33
C ASP A 937 -36.23 7.99 17.12
N ASN A 938 -35.26 8.08 18.04
CA ASN A 938 -34.91 9.36 18.65
C ASN A 938 -33.88 10.11 17.80
N SER A 939 -32.83 9.41 17.35
CA SER A 939 -31.74 9.99 16.55
C SER A 939 -31.98 9.96 15.04
N LYS A 940 -32.98 9.17 14.61
CA LYS A 940 -33.30 8.84 13.22
C LYS A 940 -32.08 8.27 12.51
N ALA A 941 -31.57 7.18 13.07
CA ALA A 941 -30.38 6.49 12.61
C ALA A 941 -30.60 4.98 12.65
N ALA A 942 -29.99 4.26 11.71
CA ALA A 942 -30.02 2.81 11.66
C ALA A 942 -28.70 2.22 12.17
N PHE A 943 -28.78 1.00 12.71
CA PHE A 943 -27.62 0.20 13.08
C PHE A 943 -27.94 -1.29 13.02
N VAL A 944 -26.91 -2.12 12.96
CA VAL A 944 -27.00 -3.56 13.16
C VAL A 944 -26.36 -3.94 14.49
N TYR A 945 -26.92 -4.96 15.15
CA TYR A 945 -26.38 -5.47 16.41
C TYR A 945 -26.66 -6.97 16.53
N ASN A 946 -25.60 -7.76 16.75
CA ASN A 946 -25.70 -9.23 16.83
C ASN A 946 -25.58 -9.78 18.27
N GLY A 947 -25.48 -8.89 19.28
CA GLY A 947 -25.24 -9.27 20.67
C GLY A 947 -23.79 -9.10 21.14
N ASP A 948 -22.87 -8.78 20.23
CA ASP A 948 -21.45 -8.57 20.50
C ASP A 948 -20.84 -7.45 19.65
N GLU A 949 -21.13 -7.43 18.35
CA GLU A 949 -20.76 -6.34 17.45
C GLU A 949 -21.94 -5.41 17.19
N TRP A 950 -21.66 -4.10 17.23
CA TRP A 950 -22.59 -3.02 16.94
C TRP A 950 -22.03 -2.16 15.80
N SER A 951 -22.85 -1.87 14.79
CA SER A 951 -22.40 -1.13 13.61
C SER A 951 -23.45 -0.14 13.11
N SER A 952 -23.08 1.13 12.96
CA SER A 952 -23.95 2.18 12.44
C SER A 952 -23.96 2.19 10.92
N ILE A 953 -25.15 2.06 10.33
CA ILE A 953 -25.35 1.76 8.90
C ILE A 953 -26.40 2.69 8.27
N GLU A 954 -26.23 3.01 6.98
CA GLU A 954 -27.31 3.52 6.12
C GLU A 954 -28.00 2.38 5.36
N THR A 955 -29.25 2.59 4.97
CA THR A 955 -30.02 1.66 4.12
C THR A 955 -30.76 2.46 3.05
N THR A 956 -31.27 1.80 2.01
CA THR A 956 -32.11 2.48 1.01
C THR A 956 -33.34 3.16 1.62
N ALA A 957 -33.86 2.67 2.75
CA ALA A 957 -34.92 3.34 3.52
C ALA A 957 -34.44 4.64 4.18
N THR A 958 -33.26 4.64 4.83
CA THR A 958 -32.73 5.87 5.46
C THR A 958 -32.31 6.90 4.41
N ILE A 959 -31.76 6.45 3.27
CA ILE A 959 -31.49 7.30 2.11
C ILE A 959 -32.78 7.92 1.57
N ALA A 960 -33.89 7.17 1.47
CA ALA A 960 -35.17 7.73 1.08
C ALA A 960 -35.66 8.83 2.04
N GLY A 961 -35.45 8.64 3.34
CA GLY A 961 -35.70 9.66 4.36
C GLY A 961 -34.81 10.90 4.20
N LYS A 962 -33.49 10.72 4.05
CA LYS A 962 -32.53 11.80 3.82
C LYS A 962 -32.83 12.57 2.52
N ALA A 963 -33.24 11.88 1.46
CA ALA A 963 -33.71 12.50 0.22
C ALA A 963 -34.96 13.37 0.43
N ALA A 964 -35.89 12.94 1.29
CA ALA A 964 -37.05 13.77 1.66
C ALA A 964 -36.63 15.05 2.38
N TYR A 965 -35.64 14.96 3.28
CA TYR A 965 -35.06 16.13 3.95
C TYR A 965 -34.35 17.07 2.96
N VAL A 966 -33.57 16.53 2.02
CA VAL A 966 -32.94 17.27 0.91
C VAL A 966 -33.98 18.06 0.12
N GLN A 967 -35.13 17.47 -0.18
CA GLN A 967 -36.21 18.18 -0.88
C GLN A 967 -36.89 19.24 0.00
N GLU A 968 -37.18 18.94 1.28
CA GLU A 968 -37.83 19.90 2.19
C GLU A 968 -36.99 21.16 2.39
N LYS A 969 -35.68 20.99 2.63
CA LYS A 969 -34.75 22.10 2.86
C LYS A 969 -34.20 22.70 1.57
N ASN A 970 -34.56 22.15 0.41
CA ASN A 970 -34.02 22.51 -0.89
C ASN A 970 -32.49 22.48 -0.91
N LEU A 971 -31.91 21.40 -0.37
CA LEU A 971 -30.48 21.13 -0.44
C LEU A 971 -30.05 20.89 -1.89
N GLY A 972 -28.74 20.94 -2.14
CA GLY A 972 -28.15 20.77 -3.46
C GLY A 972 -28.17 19.34 -3.99
N GLY A 973 -28.28 18.35 -3.11
CA GLY A 973 -28.25 16.94 -3.50
C GLY A 973 -27.73 16.04 -2.39
N MET A 974 -27.24 14.85 -2.77
CA MET A 974 -26.56 13.91 -1.91
C MET A 974 -25.19 13.51 -2.47
N MET A 975 -24.27 13.16 -1.57
CA MET A 975 -22.92 12.70 -1.86
C MET A 975 -22.68 11.36 -1.16
N PHE A 976 -21.91 10.45 -1.78
CA PHE A 976 -21.62 9.13 -1.25
C PHE A 976 -20.12 8.85 -1.21
N TRP A 977 -19.64 8.47 -0.02
CA TRP A 977 -18.29 7.93 0.22
C TRP A 977 -18.40 6.47 0.68
N ALA A 978 -17.85 5.49 -0.04
CA ALA A 978 -17.37 5.56 -1.41
C ALA A 978 -17.94 4.42 -2.27
N LEU A 979 -17.76 4.50 -3.60
CA LEU A 979 -18.45 3.61 -4.54
C LEU A 979 -18.09 2.14 -4.31
N SER A 980 -16.86 1.83 -3.90
CA SER A 980 -16.44 0.44 -3.71
C SER A 980 -17.21 -0.26 -2.58
N ASN A 981 -17.81 0.51 -1.66
CA ASN A 981 -18.51 -0.01 -0.51
C ASN A 981 -20.02 -0.19 -0.75
N ASP A 982 -20.59 0.46 -1.79
CA ASP A 982 -22.03 0.41 -2.06
C ASP A 982 -22.46 -0.98 -2.56
N ALA A 983 -23.73 -1.30 -2.34
CA ALA A 983 -24.34 -2.50 -2.91
C ALA A 983 -24.85 -2.24 -4.34
N GLU A 984 -25.22 -3.30 -5.05
CA GLU A 984 -25.81 -3.20 -6.38
C GLU A 984 -27.35 -3.33 -6.35
N GLY A 985 -28.01 -2.81 -7.39
CA GLY A 985 -29.44 -2.99 -7.64
C GLY A 985 -30.32 -2.40 -6.54
N ASP A 986 -31.37 -3.14 -6.15
CA ASP A 986 -32.40 -2.69 -5.19
C ASP A 986 -31.85 -2.25 -3.81
N PHE A 987 -30.60 -2.58 -3.50
CA PHE A 987 -29.92 -2.23 -2.26
C PHE A 987 -28.89 -1.11 -2.40
N SER A 988 -28.56 -0.63 -3.62
CA SER A 988 -27.64 0.47 -3.82
C SER A 988 -28.16 1.76 -3.16
N LEU A 989 -27.33 2.37 -2.32
CA LEU A 989 -27.63 3.65 -1.69
C LEU A 989 -27.60 4.78 -2.71
N VAL A 990 -26.68 4.72 -3.68
CA VAL A 990 -26.56 5.71 -4.76
C VAL A 990 -27.79 5.68 -5.66
N GLU A 991 -28.19 4.50 -6.16
CA GLU A 991 -29.36 4.36 -7.03
C GLU A 991 -30.66 4.76 -6.31
N ALA A 992 -30.80 4.41 -5.02
CA ALA A 992 -31.96 4.85 -4.23
C ALA A 992 -32.09 6.37 -4.14
N ALA A 993 -30.96 7.09 -4.04
CA ALA A 993 -30.97 8.55 -4.05
C ALA A 993 -31.26 9.13 -5.44
N ASP A 994 -30.68 8.59 -6.51
CA ASP A 994 -30.98 9.02 -7.89
C ASP A 994 -32.46 8.85 -8.22
N ASP A 995 -33.01 7.67 -7.93
CA ASP A 995 -34.40 7.34 -8.19
C ASP A 995 -35.33 8.39 -7.57
N ILE A 996 -35.12 8.71 -6.29
CA ILE A 996 -35.99 9.64 -5.56
C ILE A 996 -35.73 11.09 -5.97
N LEU A 997 -34.47 11.52 -6.02
CA LEU A 997 -34.14 12.93 -6.22
C LEU A 997 -34.24 13.36 -7.67
N ARG A 998 -33.95 12.49 -8.64
CA ARG A 998 -33.87 12.85 -10.07
C ARG A 998 -34.91 12.15 -10.94
N GLN A 999 -35.21 10.87 -10.70
CA GLN A 999 -36.15 10.10 -11.53
C GLN A 999 -37.62 10.25 -11.08
N GLY A 1000 -37.87 10.79 -9.88
CA GLY A 1000 -39.22 10.98 -9.34
C GLY A 1000 -39.82 9.71 -8.73
N GLY A 1001 -38.96 8.81 -8.24
CA GLY A 1001 -39.30 7.60 -7.51
C GLY A 1001 -40.12 7.89 -6.25
N SER A 1002 -40.87 6.89 -5.80
CA SER A 1002 -41.72 6.99 -4.62
C SER A 1002 -40.95 6.65 -3.36
N TYR A 1003 -40.99 7.53 -2.35
CA TYR A 1003 -40.46 7.23 -1.02
C TYR A 1003 -41.02 5.92 -0.44
N SER A 1004 -42.31 5.68 -0.59
CA SER A 1004 -42.95 4.47 -0.06
C SER A 1004 -42.53 3.19 -0.78
N GLU A 1005 -42.14 3.30 -2.04
CA GLU A 1005 -41.64 2.16 -2.82
C GLU A 1005 -40.20 1.85 -2.42
N ALA A 1006 -39.33 2.87 -2.35
CA ALA A 1006 -37.97 2.71 -1.86
C ALA A 1006 -37.92 2.11 -0.45
N ILE A 1007 -38.75 2.62 0.48
CA ILE A 1007 -38.87 2.07 1.83
C ILE A 1007 -39.45 0.65 1.83
N GLY A 1008 -40.37 0.34 0.91
CA GLY A 1008 -40.98 -0.99 0.81
C GLY A 1008 -40.05 -2.06 0.23
N ASN A 1009 -39.03 -1.65 -0.53
CA ASN A 1009 -38.02 -2.54 -1.12
C ASN A 1009 -36.77 -2.67 -0.25
N ALA A 1010 -36.55 -1.73 0.68
CA ALA A 1010 -35.45 -1.77 1.64
C ALA A 1010 -35.57 -2.96 2.62
N PRO A 1011 -34.46 -3.40 3.24
CA PRO A 1011 -34.52 -4.34 4.35
C PRO A 1011 -35.42 -3.83 5.49
N GLU A 1012 -36.29 -4.69 6.02
CA GLU A 1012 -37.19 -4.32 7.11
C GLU A 1012 -36.40 -4.16 8.43
N PHE A 1013 -36.77 -3.15 9.22
CA PHE A 1013 -36.24 -3.00 10.59
C PHE A 1013 -36.85 -4.07 11.50
N ASP A 1014 -36.02 -4.95 12.04
CA ASP A 1014 -36.45 -6.00 12.99
C ASP A 1014 -36.95 -5.39 14.29
N ILE A 1015 -36.28 -4.33 14.75
CA ILE A 1015 -36.56 -3.66 16.02
C ILE A 1015 -36.53 -2.14 15.83
N ILE A 1016 -37.58 -1.48 16.29
CA ILE A 1016 -37.66 -0.02 16.39
C ILE A 1016 -37.69 0.35 17.86
N PHE A 1017 -36.77 1.19 18.31
CA PHE A 1017 -36.74 1.67 19.69
C PHE A 1017 -36.71 3.20 19.76
N GLY A 1018 -37.28 3.74 20.83
CA GLY A 1018 -37.44 5.18 21.00
C GLY A 1018 -38.62 5.78 20.23
N GLY A 1019 -38.73 7.11 20.30
CA GLY A 1019 -39.69 7.91 19.54
C GLY A 1019 -41.16 7.41 19.58
N ASN A 1020 -41.80 7.39 18.42
CA ASN A 1020 -43.17 6.94 18.23
C ASN A 1020 -43.28 5.42 17.95
N GLY A 1021 -42.15 4.73 17.81
CA GLY A 1021 -42.07 3.28 17.59
C GLY A 1021 -42.36 2.83 16.16
N ALA A 1022 -42.28 3.73 15.17
CA ALA A 1022 -42.47 3.43 13.77
C ALA A 1022 -41.46 4.18 12.91
N PHE A 1023 -41.02 3.56 11.81
CA PHE A 1023 -40.22 4.19 10.78
C PHE A 1023 -41.14 4.84 9.75
N SER A 1024 -40.90 6.11 9.43
CA SER A 1024 -41.67 6.87 8.46
C SER A 1024 -40.82 7.95 7.80
N VAL A 1025 -41.13 8.30 6.55
CA VAL A 1025 -40.55 9.48 5.87
C VAL A 1025 -40.71 10.75 6.72
N SER A 1026 -41.81 10.85 7.48
CA SER A 1026 -42.05 11.99 8.37
C SER A 1026 -40.99 12.16 9.44
N ASP A 1027 -40.25 11.10 9.79
CA ASP A 1027 -39.17 11.15 10.77
C ASP A 1027 -37.97 11.98 10.30
N PHE A 1028 -37.86 12.19 8.99
CA PHE A 1028 -36.80 12.98 8.36
C PHE A 1028 -37.25 14.39 7.98
N THR A 1029 -38.52 14.73 8.21
CA THR A 1029 -39.09 16.02 7.80
C THR A 1029 -39.62 16.80 8.98
N ALA A 1030 -39.81 18.11 8.81
CA ALA A 1030 -40.33 19.01 9.83
C ALA A 1030 -39.47 19.10 11.10
N PHE A 1031 -38.15 18.94 10.96
CA PHE A 1031 -37.20 19.33 12.00
C PHE A 1031 -37.30 20.85 12.28
N ALA A 1032 -37.30 21.18 13.57
CA ALA A 1032 -37.59 22.53 14.09
C ALA A 1032 -36.49 23.55 13.80
#